data_AF-A0A6Q2Y1W1-F1
#
_entry.id   AF-A0A6Q2Y1W1-F1
#
_cell.length_a   1.000
_cell.length_b   1.000
_cell.length_c   1.000
_cell.angle_alpha   90.00
_cell.angle_beta   90.00
_cell.angle_gamma   90.00
#
_symmetry.space_group_name_H-M   'P 1'
#
loop_
_entity.id
_entity.type
_entity.pdbx_description
1 polymer ?
#
loop_
_entity_poly.entity_id
_entity_poly.type
_entity_poly.pdbx_seq_one_letter_code
_entity_poly.pdbx_strand_id
1 'polypeptide(L)'
;MNSSALAQSAPIFTILDPGGSVKLGGSDMELQKMLIDERMRCENHKTNYQTLKAEHNRLQDEFTRVQGELKRLLCDKQTVQEKLQLLLAELRGELLDKTRELEELRLQVLTPQRLELLKAQVQQEMEGPVRERFNKLEEETEKYRSEYNKLRYDYTFLKSEFDHQREENTRILEERKIRFEAEVSRLERDREELMAQYQSTDPSRDGKRVESLLREKAQLHLRLKGLEAEVAELRAQRDNSGQQAENVQRIQVRQFAESQAAVKSLEAERQSLRLQSDRLESELQQSREQNAQLTARLHKAEREVNTLNSQIEGMRHSHKLEVANVKLESARAKGEVERDRDALHGLQVDVEVLKGNVERQKEVLAEKERELIRKTAAVHEEKLMLEDRLAELEKQKALQDAAGLTQKEEWEERLRGAQLAEESARKELQNLRSKLLHQGSQLEELERQKTENADLRQQNHELGVQLGTLSHSEADLLETNHRLRDTLERTREDLRSARSQAERTQHEAERLVEERRVEWLEEKHKLQEREAELQEKYCQAKEKLQRAALAQKKRKTMTENKEKRFQDKIQLLEAKVAELELRPSYTEEHALLNRRLKELQRRHSEFRRLLLGNQVTSSTGPALMTSTPGPGLGPISVLEEQHQRELTLLRRRLEELACSQQQQMEELGPPMDRSRGAGLHGSPPEL
;
A
#
# COMPACT_ATOMS: atom_id res chain seq x y z
N MET A 1 -20.48 12.39 108.08
CA MET A 1 -21.96 12.46 108.02
C MET A 1 -22.52 12.03 109.37
N ASN A 2 -23.70 12.55 109.71
CA ASN A 2 -24.60 12.29 110.87
C ASN A 2 -24.66 10.80 111.31
N SER A 3 -24.89 10.38 112.58
CA SER A 3 -24.87 10.99 113.94
C SER A 3 -24.51 9.85 114.95
N SER A 4 -25.08 9.50 116.14
CA SER A 4 -26.10 9.91 117.14
C SER A 4 -25.97 8.93 118.35
N ALA A 5 -26.53 9.05 119.58
CA ALA A 5 -27.00 10.13 120.47
C ALA A 5 -27.46 9.50 121.83
N LEU A 6 -27.72 10.32 122.88
CA LEU A 6 -28.29 9.96 124.23
C LEU A 6 -27.39 9.11 125.19
N ALA A 7 -27.49 9.15 126.52
CA ALA A 7 -28.18 10.07 127.47
C ALA A 7 -27.60 10.04 128.92
N GLN A 8 -27.77 11.17 129.63
CA GLN A 8 -28.10 11.41 131.08
C GLN A 8 -27.82 10.29 132.13
N SER A 9 -27.32 10.56 133.34
CA SER A 9 -27.92 11.46 134.37
C SER A 9 -27.00 11.68 135.62
N ALA A 10 -27.45 12.46 136.61
CA ALA A 10 -26.78 12.80 137.89
C ALA A 10 -27.86 13.12 138.97
N PRO A 11 -27.58 13.80 140.12
CA PRO A 11 -26.62 13.62 141.23
C PRO A 11 -27.35 13.36 142.58
N ILE A 12 -26.68 13.49 143.76
CA ILE A 12 -27.15 13.91 145.12
C ILE A 12 -26.04 13.52 146.15
N PHE A 13 -25.38 14.45 146.87
CA PHE A 13 -25.73 15.14 148.14
C PHE A 13 -25.93 14.24 149.38
N THR A 14 -25.56 14.49 150.66
CA THR A 14 -24.58 15.26 151.48
C THR A 14 -25.04 15.08 152.96
N ILE A 15 -24.23 15.44 153.98
CA ILE A 15 -24.63 16.11 155.27
C ILE A 15 -24.74 15.29 156.61
N LEU A 16 -23.79 15.63 157.52
CA LEU A 16 -23.84 15.89 158.99
C LEU A 16 -24.03 14.82 160.12
N ASP A 17 -23.16 15.03 161.13
CA ASP A 17 -23.26 14.88 162.61
C ASP A 17 -24.60 15.40 163.24
N PRO A 18 -24.95 15.19 164.55
CA PRO A 18 -24.04 15.20 165.71
C PRO A 18 -24.31 14.31 166.96
N GLY A 19 -23.22 13.96 167.68
CA GLY A 19 -22.99 14.26 169.11
C GLY A 19 -23.79 13.62 170.27
N GLY A 20 -23.08 13.24 171.35
CA GLY A 20 -23.56 13.43 172.74
C GLY A 20 -23.41 12.28 173.77
N SER A 21 -22.93 12.66 174.96
CA SER A 21 -23.22 12.04 176.29
C SER A 21 -22.74 10.61 176.65
N VAL A 22 -21.57 10.56 177.29
CA VAL A 22 -21.29 9.79 178.53
C VAL A 22 -21.86 8.37 178.69
N LYS A 23 -21.04 7.36 178.38
CA LYS A 23 -20.73 6.26 179.32
C LYS A 23 -19.39 5.60 178.97
N LEU A 24 -18.56 5.33 179.99
CA LEU A 24 -17.27 4.66 179.83
C LEU A 24 -17.48 3.19 179.46
N GLY A 25 -16.88 2.71 178.35
CA GLY A 25 -16.83 1.28 178.02
C GLY A 25 -16.97 0.86 176.54
N GLY A 26 -16.96 1.77 175.55
CA GLY A 26 -17.28 1.43 174.14
C GLY A 26 -16.23 1.66 173.05
N SER A 27 -15.13 2.39 173.33
CA SER A 27 -14.26 2.97 172.29
C SER A 27 -13.45 1.99 171.43
N ASP A 28 -13.37 0.71 171.83
CA ASP A 28 -12.55 -0.30 171.14
C ASP A 28 -13.25 -0.85 169.87
N MET A 29 -14.58 -0.97 169.90
CA MET A 29 -15.36 -1.55 168.79
C MET A 29 -15.42 -0.65 167.56
N GLU A 30 -15.47 0.67 167.71
CA GLU A 30 -15.53 1.60 166.57
C GLU A 30 -14.20 1.67 165.82
N LEU A 31 -13.07 1.62 166.54
CA LEU A 31 -11.74 1.50 165.93
C LEU A 31 -11.59 0.15 165.20
N GLN A 32 -12.07 -0.94 165.81
CA GLN A 32 -12.10 -2.25 165.17
C GLN A 32 -12.95 -2.27 163.89
N LYS A 33 -14.11 -1.59 163.89
CA LYS A 33 -14.95 -1.43 162.70
C LYS A 33 -14.23 -0.64 161.60
N MET A 34 -13.63 0.51 161.91
CA MET A 34 -12.89 1.30 160.91
C MET A 34 -11.72 0.51 160.30
N LEU A 35 -11.03 -0.32 161.09
CA LEU A 35 -9.98 -1.22 160.59
C LEU A 35 -10.51 -2.33 159.68
N ILE A 36 -11.76 -2.77 159.85
CA ILE A 36 -12.44 -3.71 158.94
C ILE A 36 -12.85 -2.99 157.65
N ASP A 37 -13.49 -1.82 157.76
CA ASP A 37 -13.94 -1.02 156.60
C ASP A 37 -12.76 -0.56 155.73
N GLU A 38 -11.60 -0.24 156.33
CA GLU A 38 -10.38 0.10 155.60
C GLU A 38 -9.72 -1.12 154.97
N ARG A 39 -9.68 -2.28 155.64
CA ARG A 39 -9.23 -3.56 155.03
C ARG A 39 -10.10 -3.94 153.82
N MET A 40 -11.41 -3.77 153.93
CA MET A 40 -12.33 -3.99 152.81
C MET A 40 -12.08 -2.99 151.67
N ARG A 41 -11.77 -1.72 151.95
CA ARG A 41 -11.36 -0.76 150.90
C ARG A 41 -10.01 -1.14 150.28
N CYS A 42 -9.00 -1.51 151.05
CA CYS A 42 -7.72 -2.01 150.52
C CYS A 42 -7.89 -3.23 149.61
N GLU A 43 -8.71 -4.21 150.02
CA GLU A 43 -8.96 -5.41 149.22
C GLU A 43 -9.79 -5.09 147.96
N ASN A 44 -10.78 -4.18 148.04
CA ASN A 44 -11.51 -3.67 146.89
C ASN A 44 -10.62 -2.88 145.91
N HIS A 45 -9.67 -2.07 146.39
CA HIS A 45 -8.70 -1.40 145.52
C HIS A 45 -7.74 -2.40 144.85
N LYS A 46 -7.36 -3.47 145.56
CA LYS A 46 -6.55 -4.57 145.04
C LYS A 46 -7.27 -5.42 143.99
N THR A 47 -8.55 -5.76 144.20
CA THR A 47 -9.36 -6.44 143.18
C THR A 47 -9.60 -5.54 141.97
N ASN A 48 -9.96 -4.26 142.17
CA ASN A 48 -10.10 -3.29 141.07
C ASN A 48 -8.80 -3.13 140.28
N TYR A 49 -7.63 -3.09 140.94
CA TYR A 49 -6.33 -3.07 140.26
C TYR A 49 -6.06 -4.37 139.48
N GLN A 50 -6.39 -5.53 140.04
CA GLN A 50 -6.26 -6.82 139.35
C GLN A 50 -7.17 -6.90 138.11
N THR A 51 -8.43 -6.46 138.22
CA THR A 51 -9.37 -6.39 137.09
C THR A 51 -8.88 -5.41 136.01
N LEU A 52 -8.44 -4.20 136.41
CA LEU A 52 -7.93 -3.20 135.47
C LEU A 52 -6.64 -3.69 134.77
N LYS A 53 -5.77 -4.43 135.49
CA LYS A 53 -4.58 -5.06 134.90
C LYS A 53 -4.95 -6.19 133.94
N ALA A 54 -5.97 -7.00 134.26
CA ALA A 54 -6.46 -8.05 133.36
C ALA A 54 -7.04 -7.47 132.06
N GLU A 55 -7.89 -6.44 132.16
CA GLU A 55 -8.45 -5.76 130.98
C GLU A 55 -7.37 -4.97 130.20
N HIS A 56 -6.37 -4.39 130.87
CA HIS A 56 -5.23 -3.75 130.19
C HIS A 56 -4.40 -4.75 129.39
N ASN A 57 -4.03 -5.89 130.01
CA ASN A 57 -3.33 -6.97 129.32
C ASN A 57 -4.15 -7.48 128.12
N ARG A 58 -5.45 -7.74 128.33
CA ARG A 58 -6.37 -8.17 127.27
C ARG A 58 -6.44 -7.17 126.11
N LEU A 59 -6.58 -5.87 126.39
CA LEU A 59 -6.59 -4.83 125.36
C LEU A 59 -5.24 -4.74 124.63
N GLN A 60 -4.13 -5.00 125.32
CA GLN A 60 -2.80 -5.04 124.69
C GLN A 60 -2.60 -6.29 123.82
N ASP A 61 -3.14 -7.45 124.21
CA ASP A 61 -3.17 -8.67 123.40
C ASP A 61 -4.09 -8.50 122.17
N GLU A 62 -5.28 -7.93 122.36
CA GLU A 62 -6.22 -7.61 121.27
C GLU A 62 -5.62 -6.58 120.29
N PHE A 63 -4.96 -5.52 120.78
CA PHE A 63 -4.22 -4.56 119.95
C PHE A 63 -3.07 -5.23 119.17
N THR A 64 -2.30 -6.10 119.83
CA THR A 64 -1.17 -6.80 119.19
C THR A 64 -1.66 -7.78 118.12
N ARG A 65 -2.79 -8.47 118.36
CA ARG A 65 -3.45 -9.32 117.37
C ARG A 65 -3.90 -8.53 116.16
N VAL A 66 -4.64 -7.42 116.36
CA VAL A 66 -5.13 -6.56 115.27
C VAL A 66 -3.97 -5.92 114.49
N GLN A 67 -2.88 -5.53 115.15
CA GLN A 67 -1.68 -5.04 114.47
C GLN A 67 -1.00 -6.13 113.62
N GLY A 68 -0.97 -7.38 114.10
CA GLY A 68 -0.47 -8.53 113.34
C GLY A 68 -1.36 -8.88 112.13
N GLU A 69 -2.68 -8.81 112.30
CA GLU A 69 -3.66 -9.00 111.22
C GLU A 69 -3.56 -7.89 110.16
N LEU A 70 -3.42 -6.62 110.57
CA LEU A 70 -3.21 -5.50 109.65
C LEU A 70 -1.91 -5.65 108.85
N LYS A 71 -0.80 -6.05 109.51
CA LYS A 71 0.47 -6.34 108.83
C LYS A 71 0.32 -7.46 107.79
N ARG A 72 -0.38 -8.55 108.15
CA ARG A 72 -0.67 -9.66 107.24
C ARG A 72 -1.47 -9.20 106.02
N LEU A 73 -2.58 -8.49 106.23
CA LEU A 73 -3.43 -7.98 105.16
C LEU A 73 -2.71 -6.98 104.22
N LEU A 74 -1.76 -6.20 104.74
CA LEU A 74 -0.91 -5.34 103.92
C LEU A 74 0.07 -6.15 103.05
N CYS A 75 0.69 -7.21 103.60
CA CYS A 75 1.52 -8.14 102.82
C CYS A 75 0.67 -8.91 101.77
N ASP A 76 -0.50 -9.41 102.14
CA ASP A 76 -1.40 -10.13 101.24
C ASP A 76 -1.82 -9.22 100.07
N LYS A 77 -2.24 -7.97 100.37
CA LYS A 77 -2.53 -6.94 99.35
C LYS A 77 -1.34 -6.70 98.42
N GLN A 78 -0.13 -6.55 98.98
CA GLN A 78 1.08 -6.29 98.20
C GLN A 78 1.39 -7.45 97.23
N THR A 79 1.35 -8.70 97.71
CA THR A 79 1.61 -9.86 96.83
C THR A 79 0.52 -10.07 95.77
N VAL A 80 -0.74 -9.70 96.04
CA VAL A 80 -1.81 -9.69 95.04
C VAL A 80 -1.57 -8.59 94.00
N GLN A 81 -1.15 -7.40 94.42
CA GLN A 81 -0.80 -6.30 93.52
C GLN A 81 0.38 -6.66 92.60
N GLU A 82 1.41 -7.31 93.13
CA GLU A 82 2.58 -7.79 92.37
C GLU A 82 2.18 -8.86 91.34
N LYS A 83 1.34 -9.84 91.72
CA LYS A 83 0.80 -10.84 90.79
C LYS A 83 -0.02 -10.23 89.66
N LEU A 84 -0.84 -9.21 89.96
CA LEU A 84 -1.60 -8.48 88.95
C LEU A 84 -0.69 -7.65 88.02
N GLN A 85 0.41 -7.09 88.55
CA GLN A 85 1.41 -6.39 87.72
C GLN A 85 2.18 -7.33 86.80
N LEU A 86 2.52 -8.53 87.25
CA LEU A 86 3.14 -9.58 86.42
C LEU A 86 2.20 -10.03 85.29
N LEU A 87 0.95 -10.38 85.61
CA LEU A 87 -0.05 -10.78 84.61
C LEU A 87 -0.32 -9.66 83.58
N LEU A 88 -0.33 -8.40 84.01
CA LEU A 88 -0.44 -7.25 83.10
C LEU A 88 0.80 -7.03 82.24
N ALA A 89 1.99 -7.50 82.65
CA ALA A 89 3.19 -7.48 81.82
C ALA A 89 3.19 -8.64 80.81
N GLU A 90 2.80 -9.84 81.23
CA GLU A 90 2.66 -11.04 80.39
C GLU A 90 1.68 -10.78 79.23
N LEU A 91 0.45 -10.34 79.53
CA LEU A 91 -0.58 -10.02 78.52
C LEU A 91 -0.17 -8.89 77.57
N ARG A 92 0.71 -7.98 77.99
CA ARG A 92 1.30 -6.94 77.12
C ARG A 92 2.38 -7.51 76.20
N GLY A 93 3.17 -8.48 76.67
CA GLY A 93 4.11 -9.23 75.86
C GLY A 93 3.40 -10.02 74.77
N GLU A 94 2.42 -10.84 75.15
CA GLU A 94 1.62 -11.64 74.23
C GLU A 94 0.96 -10.77 73.13
N LEU A 95 0.39 -9.61 73.51
CA LEU A 95 -0.22 -8.69 72.55
C LEU A 95 0.79 -8.08 71.58
N LEU A 96 2.01 -7.77 72.02
CA LEU A 96 3.09 -7.30 71.15
C LEU A 96 3.56 -8.40 70.19
N ASP A 97 3.74 -9.63 70.67
CA ASP A 97 4.17 -10.76 69.84
C ASP A 97 3.09 -11.17 68.83
N LYS A 98 1.81 -11.16 69.21
CA LYS A 98 0.69 -11.35 68.27
C LYS A 98 0.55 -10.20 67.26
N THR A 99 0.97 -8.97 67.62
CA THR A 99 1.04 -7.86 66.68
C THR A 99 2.15 -8.08 65.64
N ARG A 100 3.35 -8.53 66.08
CA ARG A 100 4.47 -8.90 65.21
C ARG A 100 4.09 -10.03 64.24
N GLU A 101 3.50 -11.12 64.74
CA GLU A 101 3.01 -12.23 63.90
C GLU A 101 2.02 -11.76 62.82
N LEU A 102 1.11 -10.84 63.17
CA LEU A 102 0.15 -10.28 62.21
C LEU A 102 0.82 -9.35 61.18
N GLU A 103 1.89 -8.65 61.53
CA GLU A 103 2.68 -7.84 60.61
C GLU A 103 3.52 -8.71 59.66
N GLU A 104 4.16 -9.77 60.17
CA GLU A 104 4.88 -10.75 59.35
C GLU A 104 3.96 -11.47 58.36
N LEU A 105 2.77 -11.92 58.81
CA LEU A 105 1.78 -12.56 57.93
C LEU A 105 1.26 -11.59 56.85
N ARG A 106 1.07 -10.29 57.18
CA ARG A 106 0.70 -9.25 56.20
C ARG A 106 1.78 -9.02 55.14
N LEU A 107 3.06 -9.23 55.46
CA LEU A 107 4.17 -9.15 54.51
C LEU A 107 4.32 -10.42 53.65
N GLN A 108 3.90 -11.59 54.16
CA GLN A 108 3.93 -12.86 53.43
C GLN A 108 2.75 -13.03 52.46
N VAL A 109 1.57 -12.48 52.77
CA VAL A 109 0.39 -12.54 51.88
C VAL A 109 0.66 -11.80 50.57
N LEU A 110 0.33 -12.44 49.44
CA LEU A 110 0.48 -11.86 48.11
C LEU A 110 -0.36 -10.58 47.99
N THR A 111 0.30 -9.42 47.91
CA THR A 111 -0.38 -8.14 47.81
C THR A 111 -1.11 -7.99 46.47
N PRO A 112 -2.25 -7.26 46.41
CA PRO A 112 -2.99 -7.03 45.17
C PRO A 112 -2.13 -6.49 44.03
N GLN A 113 -1.22 -5.55 44.33
CA GLN A 113 -0.31 -4.94 43.37
C GLN A 113 0.68 -5.96 42.78
N ARG A 114 1.15 -6.93 43.60
CA ARG A 114 2.05 -7.99 43.14
C ARG A 114 1.31 -9.05 42.32
N LEU A 115 0.03 -9.30 42.63
CA LEU A 115 -0.87 -10.13 41.82
C LEU A 115 -1.20 -9.45 40.48
N GLU A 116 -1.42 -8.13 40.45
CA GLU A 116 -1.65 -7.35 39.24
C GLU A 116 -0.40 -7.32 38.34
N LEU A 117 0.78 -7.09 38.92
CA LEU A 117 2.05 -7.18 38.19
C LEU A 117 2.27 -8.58 37.59
N LEU A 118 1.99 -9.65 38.35
CA LEU A 118 2.10 -11.02 37.87
C LEU A 118 1.09 -11.34 36.74
N LYS A 119 -0.15 -10.83 36.84
CA LYS A 119 -1.14 -10.92 35.76
C LYS A 119 -0.66 -10.21 34.50
N ALA A 120 -0.15 -8.98 34.64
CA ALA A 120 0.38 -8.20 33.52
C ALA A 120 1.59 -8.88 32.87
N GLN A 121 2.50 -9.47 33.66
CA GLN A 121 3.63 -10.24 33.16
C GLN A 121 3.17 -11.50 32.40
N VAL A 122 2.29 -12.32 32.97
CA VAL A 122 1.75 -13.51 32.29
C VAL A 122 0.99 -13.13 31.02
N GLN A 123 0.25 -12.02 31.05
CA GLN A 123 -0.44 -11.50 29.86
C GLN A 123 0.57 -11.05 28.78
N GLN A 124 1.66 -10.37 29.15
CA GLN A 124 2.72 -9.97 28.23
C GLN A 124 3.47 -11.17 27.64
N GLU A 125 3.82 -12.16 28.46
CA GLU A 125 4.50 -13.39 28.05
C GLU A 125 3.66 -14.26 27.10
N MET A 126 2.33 -14.24 27.24
CA MET A 126 1.40 -14.97 26.36
C MET A 126 1.01 -14.17 25.11
N GLU A 127 0.69 -12.88 25.23
CA GLU A 127 0.24 -12.07 24.09
C GLU A 127 1.39 -11.61 23.19
N GLY A 128 2.56 -11.28 23.74
CA GLY A 128 3.71 -10.78 22.96
C GLY A 128 4.11 -11.71 21.81
N PRO A 129 4.41 -13.00 22.08
CA PRO A 129 4.75 -13.98 21.03
C PRO A 129 3.62 -14.26 20.04
N VAL A 130 2.35 -14.02 20.42
CA VAL A 130 1.20 -14.14 19.51
C VAL A 130 1.13 -12.93 18.58
N ARG A 131 1.23 -11.70 19.11
CA ARG A 131 1.30 -10.47 18.31
C ARG A 131 2.47 -10.50 17.34
N GLU A 132 3.66 -10.92 17.79
CA GLU A 132 4.83 -11.09 16.90
C GLU A 132 4.58 -12.07 15.74
N ARG A 133 3.83 -13.15 15.98
CA ARG A 133 3.47 -14.11 14.92
C ARG A 133 2.46 -13.51 13.94
N PHE A 134 1.47 -12.75 14.43
CA PHE A 134 0.55 -12.02 13.56
C PHE A 134 1.28 -10.98 12.70
N ASN A 135 2.12 -10.13 13.29
CA ASN A 135 2.91 -9.15 12.55
C ASN A 135 3.75 -9.80 11.44
N LYS A 136 4.44 -10.92 11.74
CA LYS A 136 5.24 -11.65 10.73
C LYS A 136 4.38 -12.23 9.60
N LEU A 137 3.18 -12.75 9.91
CA LEU A 137 2.23 -13.22 8.89
C LEU A 137 1.64 -12.08 8.06
N GLU A 138 1.45 -10.89 8.65
CA GLU A 138 1.03 -9.68 7.94
C GLU A 138 2.14 -9.14 7.03
N GLU A 139 3.39 -9.11 7.51
CA GLU A 139 4.60 -8.80 6.71
C GLU A 139 4.78 -9.77 5.53
N GLU A 140 4.64 -11.07 5.75
CA GLU A 140 4.67 -12.09 4.68
C GLU A 140 3.52 -11.89 3.69
N THR A 141 2.30 -11.62 4.18
CA THR A 141 1.13 -11.38 3.33
C THR A 141 1.31 -10.13 2.46
N GLU A 142 1.81 -9.03 3.03
CA GLU A 142 2.04 -7.79 2.28
C GLU A 142 3.20 -7.92 1.30
N LYS A 143 4.25 -8.67 1.66
CA LYS A 143 5.30 -9.07 0.72
C LYS A 143 4.70 -9.83 -0.47
N TYR A 144 3.87 -10.84 -0.24
CA TYR A 144 3.22 -11.60 -1.32
C TYR A 144 2.26 -10.74 -2.15
N ARG A 145 1.55 -9.76 -1.56
CA ARG A 145 0.79 -8.75 -2.32
C ARG A 145 1.69 -7.91 -3.21
N SER A 146 2.84 -7.46 -2.71
CA SER A 146 3.80 -6.67 -3.49
C SER A 146 4.41 -7.45 -4.66
N GLU A 147 4.76 -8.73 -4.43
CA GLU A 147 5.27 -9.65 -5.45
C GLU A 147 4.21 -9.98 -6.50
N TYR A 148 2.95 -10.24 -6.08
CA TYR A 148 1.82 -10.43 -6.98
C TYR A 148 1.53 -9.18 -7.82
N ASN A 149 1.50 -8.00 -7.20
CA ASN A 149 1.25 -6.73 -7.89
C ASN A 149 2.34 -6.46 -8.93
N LYS A 150 3.62 -6.67 -8.59
CA LYS A 150 4.73 -6.59 -9.55
C LYS A 150 4.53 -7.56 -10.70
N LEU A 151 4.26 -8.84 -10.43
CA LEU A 151 4.05 -9.85 -11.47
C LEU A 151 2.82 -9.53 -12.36
N ARG A 152 1.77 -8.90 -11.80
CA ARG A 152 0.61 -8.39 -12.54
C ARG A 152 1.00 -7.26 -13.50
N TYR A 153 1.86 -6.33 -13.09
CA TYR A 153 2.39 -5.29 -13.97
C TYR A 153 3.31 -5.88 -15.05
N ASP A 154 4.28 -6.72 -14.67
CA ASP A 154 5.22 -7.37 -15.59
C ASP A 154 4.48 -8.20 -16.67
N TYR A 155 3.46 -8.98 -16.27
CA TYR A 155 2.58 -9.72 -17.20
C TYR A 155 1.80 -8.79 -18.14
N THR A 156 1.24 -7.69 -17.62
CA THR A 156 0.43 -6.76 -18.42
C THR A 156 1.30 -6.04 -19.45
N PHE A 157 2.48 -5.58 -19.05
CA PHE A 157 3.47 -4.95 -19.92
C PHE A 157 3.95 -5.91 -21.03
N LEU A 158 4.38 -7.11 -20.66
CA LEU A 158 4.87 -8.12 -21.61
C LEU A 158 3.76 -8.57 -22.60
N LYS A 159 2.50 -8.56 -22.15
CA LYS A 159 1.35 -8.81 -23.02
C LYS A 159 1.10 -7.67 -24.01
N SER A 160 1.17 -6.41 -23.58
CA SER A 160 1.04 -5.27 -24.51
C SER A 160 2.16 -5.24 -25.55
N GLU A 161 3.40 -5.55 -25.15
CA GLU A 161 4.53 -5.73 -26.08
C GLU A 161 4.25 -6.84 -27.11
N PHE A 162 3.78 -8.01 -26.66
CA PHE A 162 3.45 -9.13 -27.55
C PHE A 162 2.30 -8.82 -28.52
N ASP A 163 1.20 -8.24 -28.03
CA ASP A 163 0.06 -7.88 -28.88
C ASP A 163 0.46 -6.75 -29.88
N HIS A 164 1.29 -5.77 -29.46
CA HIS A 164 1.82 -4.74 -30.34
C HIS A 164 2.72 -5.32 -31.44
N GLN A 165 3.70 -6.15 -31.09
CA GLN A 165 4.57 -6.83 -32.05
C GLN A 165 3.76 -7.74 -33.00
N ARG A 166 2.69 -8.38 -32.53
CA ARG A 166 1.81 -9.19 -33.40
C ARG A 166 1.07 -8.30 -34.41
N GLU A 167 0.52 -7.17 -33.98
CA GLU A 167 -0.13 -6.20 -34.88
C GLU A 167 0.84 -5.60 -35.89
N GLU A 168 2.05 -5.19 -35.47
CA GLU A 168 3.07 -4.65 -36.37
C GLU A 168 3.44 -5.68 -37.45
N ASN A 169 3.69 -6.94 -37.07
CA ASN A 169 3.96 -8.01 -38.03
C ASN A 169 2.77 -8.27 -38.98
N THR A 170 1.52 -8.18 -38.49
CA THR A 170 0.33 -8.29 -39.36
C THR A 170 0.28 -7.14 -40.38
N ARG A 171 0.43 -5.88 -39.93
CA ARG A 171 0.44 -4.70 -40.80
C ARG A 171 1.56 -4.76 -41.84
N ILE A 172 2.77 -5.17 -41.44
CA ILE A 172 3.91 -5.35 -42.35
C ILE A 172 3.63 -6.43 -43.43
N LEU A 173 2.93 -7.51 -43.08
CA LEU A 173 2.53 -8.54 -44.04
C LEU A 173 1.43 -8.05 -44.99
N GLU A 174 0.43 -7.32 -44.48
CA GLU A 174 -0.64 -6.72 -45.27
C GLU A 174 -0.10 -5.64 -46.24
N GLU A 175 0.78 -4.76 -45.78
CA GLU A 175 1.47 -3.79 -46.63
C GLU A 175 2.29 -4.46 -47.73
N ARG A 176 3.03 -5.53 -47.41
CA ARG A 176 3.79 -6.29 -48.41
C ARG A 176 2.85 -6.94 -49.43
N LYS A 177 1.75 -7.54 -48.97
CA LYS A 177 0.71 -8.11 -49.84
C LYS A 177 0.13 -7.06 -50.79
N ILE A 178 -0.32 -5.92 -50.28
CA ILE A 178 -0.89 -4.82 -51.09
C ILE A 178 0.12 -4.29 -52.11
N ARG A 179 1.40 -4.15 -51.72
CA ARG A 179 2.47 -3.73 -52.66
C ARG A 179 2.67 -4.75 -53.79
N PHE A 180 2.66 -6.05 -53.49
CA PHE A 180 2.77 -7.10 -54.51
C PHE A 180 1.52 -7.21 -55.39
N GLU A 181 0.31 -7.11 -54.82
CA GLU A 181 -0.94 -7.09 -55.59
C GLU A 181 -0.99 -5.89 -56.54
N ALA A 182 -0.62 -4.70 -56.06
CA ALA A 182 -0.50 -3.50 -56.90
C ALA A 182 0.57 -3.61 -57.99
N GLU A 183 1.68 -4.31 -57.73
CA GLU A 183 2.72 -4.58 -58.74
C GLU A 183 2.27 -5.61 -59.78
N VAL A 184 1.59 -6.69 -59.37
CA VAL A 184 0.98 -7.65 -60.31
C VAL A 184 -0.05 -6.96 -61.19
N SER A 185 -1.00 -6.22 -60.59
CA SER A 185 -1.99 -5.44 -61.34
C SER A 185 -1.40 -4.29 -62.15
N ARG A 186 -0.14 -3.88 -61.91
CA ARG A 186 0.61 -3.00 -62.82
C ARG A 186 1.15 -3.80 -64.00
N LEU A 187 1.88 -4.89 -63.75
CA LEU A 187 2.50 -5.72 -64.78
C LEU A 187 1.47 -6.38 -65.72
N GLU A 188 0.27 -6.70 -65.25
CA GLU A 188 -0.84 -7.21 -66.07
C GLU A 188 -1.37 -6.15 -67.04
N ARG A 189 -1.53 -4.90 -66.57
CA ARG A 189 -1.87 -3.75 -67.43
C ARG A 189 -0.73 -3.41 -68.38
N ASP A 190 0.51 -3.37 -67.91
CA ASP A 190 1.70 -3.13 -68.74
C ASP A 190 1.77 -4.17 -69.88
N ARG A 191 1.48 -5.45 -69.58
CA ARG A 191 1.36 -6.56 -70.56
C ARG A 191 0.23 -6.32 -71.56
N GLU A 192 -0.96 -5.97 -71.08
CA GLU A 192 -2.14 -5.75 -71.93
C GLU A 192 -2.00 -4.52 -72.83
N GLU A 193 -1.45 -3.43 -72.30
CA GLU A 193 -1.06 -2.25 -73.06
C GLU A 193 0.02 -2.58 -74.11
N LEU A 194 1.03 -3.40 -73.77
CA LEU A 194 2.04 -3.84 -74.73
C LEU A 194 1.44 -4.74 -75.83
N MET A 195 0.51 -5.64 -75.51
CA MET A 195 -0.20 -6.44 -76.52
C MET A 195 -1.07 -5.56 -77.41
N ALA A 196 -1.86 -4.64 -76.84
CA ALA A 196 -2.71 -3.72 -77.58
C ALA A 196 -1.88 -2.77 -78.47
N GLN A 197 -0.73 -2.32 -78.00
CA GLN A 197 0.22 -1.52 -78.81
C GLN A 197 0.81 -2.36 -79.94
N TYR A 198 1.32 -3.57 -79.66
CA TYR A 198 1.86 -4.47 -80.69
C TYR A 198 0.84 -4.81 -81.80
N GLN A 199 -0.46 -4.82 -81.46
CA GLN A 199 -1.58 -5.01 -82.39
C GLN A 199 -2.05 -3.72 -83.10
N SER A 200 -1.61 -2.52 -82.68
CA SER A 200 -2.10 -1.22 -83.19
C SER A 200 -1.02 -0.22 -83.62
N THR A 201 0.26 -0.58 -83.58
CA THR A 201 1.37 0.26 -84.09
C THR A 201 1.40 0.26 -85.62
N ASP A 202 0.81 1.29 -86.21
CA ASP A 202 1.27 1.79 -87.52
C ASP A 202 2.64 2.48 -87.35
N PRO A 203 3.67 2.15 -88.17
CA PRO A 203 5.04 2.67 -88.00
C PRO A 203 5.20 4.20 -88.05
N SER A 204 4.18 4.97 -88.46
CA SER A 204 4.24 6.44 -88.46
C SER A 204 4.06 7.07 -87.07
N ARG A 205 3.54 6.33 -86.08
CA ARG A 205 3.16 6.89 -84.76
C ARG A 205 4.33 7.14 -83.81
N ASP A 206 5.38 6.31 -83.86
CA ASP A 206 6.41 6.31 -82.81
C ASP A 206 7.21 7.61 -82.71
N GLY A 207 7.46 8.31 -83.82
CA GLY A 207 8.20 9.58 -83.79
C GLY A 207 7.56 10.64 -82.89
N LYS A 208 6.22 10.80 -82.96
CA LYS A 208 5.47 11.75 -82.11
C LYS A 208 5.43 11.31 -80.65
N ARG A 209 5.41 10.00 -80.39
CA ARG A 209 5.42 9.40 -79.05
C ARG A 209 6.79 9.57 -78.37
N VAL A 210 7.89 9.37 -79.10
CA VAL A 210 9.25 9.67 -78.61
C VAL A 210 9.37 11.15 -78.26
N GLU A 211 8.81 12.03 -79.09
CA GLU A 211 8.79 13.47 -78.84
C GLU A 211 7.99 13.89 -77.59
N SER A 212 6.87 13.26 -77.27
CA SER A 212 6.13 13.55 -76.02
C SER A 212 6.89 13.03 -74.80
N LEU A 213 7.40 11.79 -74.87
CA LEU A 213 8.17 11.16 -73.79
C LEU A 213 9.47 11.92 -73.48
N LEU A 214 10.10 12.55 -74.46
CA LEU A 214 11.28 13.41 -74.23
C LEU A 214 10.94 14.69 -73.47
N ARG A 215 9.75 15.28 -73.68
CA ARG A 215 9.27 16.45 -72.94
C ARG A 215 8.90 16.08 -71.50
N GLU A 216 8.18 14.96 -71.31
CA GLU A 216 7.88 14.43 -69.97
C GLU A 216 9.15 14.05 -69.22
N LYS A 217 10.11 13.37 -69.86
CA LYS A 217 11.44 13.06 -69.27
C LYS A 217 12.13 14.31 -68.73
N ALA A 218 12.07 15.44 -69.44
CA ALA A 218 12.67 16.70 -69.02
C ALA A 218 11.93 17.33 -67.82
N GLN A 219 10.59 17.31 -67.83
CA GLN A 219 9.77 17.78 -66.70
C GLN A 219 9.96 16.91 -65.45
N LEU A 220 10.03 15.58 -65.61
CA LEU A 220 10.32 14.64 -64.54
C LEU A 220 11.74 14.82 -63.99
N HIS A 221 12.75 15.10 -64.82
CA HIS A 221 14.09 15.46 -64.33
C HIS A 221 14.10 16.75 -63.51
N LEU A 222 13.34 17.77 -63.91
CA LEU A 222 13.19 19.00 -63.12
C LEU A 222 12.49 18.75 -61.79
N ARG A 223 11.43 17.94 -61.77
CA ARG A 223 10.71 17.60 -60.54
C ARG A 223 11.53 16.69 -59.62
N LEU A 224 12.30 15.76 -60.17
CA LEU A 224 13.21 14.90 -59.42
C LEU A 224 14.31 15.74 -58.75
N LYS A 225 14.91 16.71 -59.44
CA LYS A 225 15.85 17.68 -58.84
C LYS A 225 15.23 18.54 -57.72
N GLY A 226 13.96 18.91 -57.86
CA GLY A 226 13.22 19.59 -56.80
C GLY A 226 13.09 18.72 -55.54
N LEU A 227 12.70 17.45 -55.72
CA LEU A 227 12.59 16.47 -54.63
C LEU A 227 13.96 16.11 -54.03
N GLU A 228 15.03 16.06 -54.82
CA GLU A 228 16.41 15.88 -54.34
C GLU A 228 16.84 17.03 -53.42
N ALA A 229 16.49 18.28 -53.77
CA ALA A 229 16.75 19.45 -52.93
C ALA A 229 15.90 19.45 -51.65
N GLU A 230 14.60 19.13 -51.75
CA GLU A 230 13.70 18.99 -50.59
C GLU A 230 14.20 17.90 -49.62
N VAL A 231 14.63 16.75 -50.14
CA VAL A 231 15.23 15.66 -49.35
C VAL A 231 16.57 16.07 -48.72
N ALA A 232 17.36 16.92 -49.38
CA ALA A 232 18.58 17.48 -48.79
C ALA A 232 18.26 18.47 -47.65
N GLU A 233 17.24 19.32 -47.82
CA GLU A 233 16.81 20.26 -46.80
C GLU A 233 16.20 19.55 -45.59
N LEU A 234 15.32 18.56 -45.80
CA LEU A 234 14.76 17.74 -44.72
C LEU A 234 15.83 16.97 -43.95
N ARG A 235 16.91 16.52 -44.61
CA ARG A 235 18.09 15.94 -43.93
C ARG A 235 18.81 16.99 -43.08
N ALA A 236 19.05 18.19 -43.59
CA ALA A 236 19.67 19.27 -42.83
C ALA A 236 18.82 19.72 -41.62
N GLN A 237 17.49 19.81 -41.79
CA GLN A 237 16.55 20.11 -40.70
C GLN A 237 16.56 19.00 -39.64
N ARG A 238 16.51 17.73 -40.04
CA ARG A 238 16.65 16.57 -39.15
C ARG A 238 17.97 16.64 -38.37
N ASP A 239 19.10 16.85 -39.06
CA ASP A 239 20.43 16.82 -38.44
C ASP A 239 20.62 17.99 -37.47
N ASN A 240 20.05 19.16 -37.76
CA ASN A 240 19.97 20.28 -36.82
C ASN A 240 19.11 19.95 -35.60
N SER A 241 17.94 19.31 -35.79
CA SER A 241 17.09 18.89 -34.66
C SER A 241 17.77 17.82 -33.78
N GLY A 242 18.57 16.93 -34.37
CA GLY A 242 19.41 15.96 -33.65
C GLY A 242 20.49 16.67 -32.82
N GLN A 243 21.23 17.62 -33.39
CA GLN A 243 22.20 18.43 -32.66
C GLN A 243 21.56 19.24 -31.51
N GLN A 244 20.33 19.75 -31.71
CA GLN A 244 19.59 20.45 -30.67
C GLN A 244 19.18 19.50 -29.53
N ALA A 245 18.69 18.29 -29.85
CA ALA A 245 18.36 17.27 -28.86
C ALA A 245 19.61 16.80 -28.08
N GLU A 246 20.72 16.54 -28.75
CA GLU A 246 22.01 16.22 -28.10
C GLU A 246 22.47 17.34 -27.17
N ASN A 247 22.37 18.61 -27.58
CA ASN A 247 22.78 19.73 -26.74
C ASN A 247 21.91 19.86 -25.49
N VAL A 248 20.59 19.66 -25.60
CA VAL A 248 19.68 19.61 -24.43
C VAL A 248 20.04 18.44 -23.51
N GLN A 249 20.30 17.24 -24.06
CA GLN A 249 20.70 16.06 -23.30
C GLN A 249 22.03 16.28 -22.55
N ARG A 250 23.03 16.88 -23.21
CA ARG A 250 24.33 17.24 -22.59
C ARG A 250 24.15 18.22 -21.43
N ILE A 251 23.25 19.22 -21.57
CA ILE A 251 22.92 20.17 -20.49
C ILE A 251 22.23 19.45 -19.32
N GLN A 252 21.26 18.58 -19.58
CA GLN A 252 20.57 17.80 -18.54
C GLN A 252 21.51 16.87 -17.79
N VAL A 253 22.38 16.13 -18.49
CA VAL A 253 23.41 15.26 -17.87
C VAL A 253 24.36 16.07 -17.00
N ARG A 254 24.75 17.27 -17.44
CA ARG A 254 25.59 18.19 -16.66
C ARG A 254 24.87 18.68 -15.40
N GLN A 255 23.63 19.16 -15.51
CA GLN A 255 22.83 19.61 -14.37
C GLN A 255 22.57 18.49 -13.36
N PHE A 256 22.36 17.25 -13.83
CA PHE A 256 22.26 16.06 -12.97
C PHE A 256 23.57 15.76 -12.22
N ALA A 257 24.72 15.87 -12.89
CA ALA A 257 26.02 15.71 -12.24
C ALA A 257 26.30 16.81 -11.20
N GLU A 258 25.96 18.06 -11.52
CA GLU A 258 26.10 19.22 -10.63
C GLU A 258 25.18 19.11 -9.39
N SER A 259 23.92 18.68 -9.56
CA SER A 259 23.02 18.43 -8.43
C SER A 259 23.43 17.22 -7.59
N GLN A 260 23.92 16.13 -8.21
CA GLN A 260 24.45 14.98 -7.48
C GLN A 260 25.72 15.33 -6.66
N ALA A 261 26.56 16.25 -7.16
CA ALA A 261 27.69 16.77 -6.41
C ALA A 261 27.24 17.62 -5.20
N ALA A 262 26.22 18.48 -5.39
CA ALA A 262 25.65 19.28 -4.31
C ALA A 262 25.04 18.41 -3.19
N VAL A 263 24.29 17.35 -3.54
CA VAL A 263 23.76 16.38 -2.57
C VAL A 263 24.90 15.75 -1.74
N LYS A 264 25.99 15.30 -2.39
CA LYS A 264 27.14 14.71 -1.68
C LYS A 264 27.83 15.70 -0.72
N SER A 265 27.86 17.00 -1.04
CA SER A 265 28.35 18.04 -0.12
C SER A 265 27.45 18.16 1.11
N LEU A 266 26.14 18.31 0.90
CA LEU A 266 25.15 18.41 1.97
C LEU A 266 25.11 17.16 2.86
N GLU A 267 25.34 15.97 2.29
CA GLU A 267 25.47 14.74 3.07
C GLU A 267 26.71 14.71 3.96
N ALA A 268 27.85 15.21 3.48
CA ALA A 268 29.08 15.35 4.26
C ALA A 268 28.96 16.44 5.35
N GLU A 269 28.32 17.57 5.04
CA GLU A 269 27.99 18.63 6.01
C GLU A 269 27.06 18.10 7.11
N ARG A 270 26.01 17.35 6.75
CA ARG A 270 25.12 16.66 7.70
C ARG A 270 25.88 15.67 8.60
N GLN A 271 26.87 14.93 8.07
CA GLN A 271 27.71 14.04 8.88
C GLN A 271 28.61 14.84 9.83
N SER A 272 29.22 15.94 9.36
CA SER A 272 30.03 16.84 10.18
C SER A 272 29.23 17.45 11.34
N LEU A 273 28.01 17.94 11.07
CA LEU A 273 27.13 18.51 12.09
C LEU A 273 26.64 17.48 13.12
N ARG A 274 26.38 16.23 12.71
CA ARG A 274 26.10 15.14 13.67
C ARG A 274 27.27 14.90 14.62
N LEU A 275 28.49 14.77 14.07
CA LEU A 275 29.71 14.62 14.87
C LEU A 275 30.02 15.84 15.77
N GLN A 276 29.40 17.00 15.53
CA GLN A 276 29.44 18.15 16.44
C GLN A 276 28.37 18.04 17.54
N SER A 277 27.15 17.60 17.22
CA SER A 277 26.11 17.28 18.22
C SER A 277 26.59 16.23 19.21
N ASP A 278 27.11 15.10 18.71
CA ASP A 278 27.60 13.98 19.52
C ASP A 278 28.67 14.43 20.53
N ARG A 279 29.52 15.41 20.16
CA ARG A 279 30.54 16.01 21.04
C ARG A 279 29.93 16.92 22.08
N LEU A 280 29.05 17.84 21.68
CA LEU A 280 28.38 18.77 22.59
C LEU A 280 27.48 18.05 23.60
N GLU A 281 26.85 16.95 23.20
CA GLU A 281 26.08 16.07 24.08
C GLU A 281 26.99 15.34 25.10
N SER A 282 28.16 14.87 24.67
CA SER A 282 29.19 14.29 25.56
C SER A 282 29.76 15.31 26.55
N GLU A 283 30.08 16.53 26.10
CA GLU A 283 30.53 17.64 26.95
C GLU A 283 29.44 18.07 27.96
N LEU A 284 28.18 18.14 27.52
CA LEU A 284 27.03 18.41 28.39
C LEU A 284 26.82 17.30 29.43
N GLN A 285 26.99 16.03 29.04
CA GLN A 285 26.91 14.89 29.95
C GLN A 285 28.04 14.91 30.98
N GLN A 286 29.29 15.16 30.56
CA GLN A 286 30.42 15.32 31.48
C GLN A 286 30.21 16.50 32.44
N SER A 287 29.65 17.61 31.96
CA SER A 287 29.28 18.75 32.80
C SER A 287 28.18 18.41 33.83
N ARG A 288 27.16 17.63 33.44
CA ARG A 288 26.13 17.13 34.39
C ARG A 288 26.75 16.23 35.46
N GLU A 289 27.68 15.35 35.10
CA GLU A 289 28.38 14.46 36.03
C GLU A 289 29.29 15.25 36.99
N GLN A 290 30.02 16.24 36.50
CA GLN A 290 30.82 17.15 37.34
C GLN A 290 29.93 17.93 38.32
N ASN A 291 28.79 18.47 37.86
CA ASN A 291 27.82 19.14 38.74
C ASN A 291 27.25 18.18 39.80
N ALA A 292 26.91 16.93 39.44
CA ALA A 292 26.46 15.93 40.41
C ALA A 292 27.53 15.63 41.48
N GLN A 293 28.81 15.53 41.09
CA GLN A 293 29.93 15.37 42.03
C GLN A 293 30.11 16.58 42.95
N LEU A 294 29.97 17.81 42.43
CA LEU A 294 30.05 19.04 43.22
C LEU A 294 28.89 19.14 44.22
N THR A 295 27.65 18.84 43.80
CA THR A 295 26.48 18.79 44.68
C THR A 295 26.62 17.72 45.77
N ALA A 296 27.18 16.54 45.44
CA ALA A 296 27.46 15.50 46.43
C ALA A 296 28.53 15.94 47.47
N ARG A 297 29.54 16.71 47.05
CA ARG A 297 30.54 17.32 47.95
C ARG A 297 29.92 18.41 48.82
N LEU A 298 29.07 19.27 48.26
CA LEU A 298 28.32 20.30 48.98
C LEU A 298 27.47 19.66 50.09
N HIS A 299 26.64 18.68 49.77
CA HIS A 299 25.84 17.95 50.76
C HIS A 299 26.66 17.18 51.80
N LYS A 300 27.93 16.85 51.53
CA LYS A 300 28.83 16.32 52.56
C LYS A 300 29.29 17.43 53.51
N ALA A 301 29.74 18.56 52.97
CA ALA A 301 30.15 19.72 53.76
C ALA A 301 29.00 20.29 54.62
N GLU A 302 27.76 20.33 54.09
CA GLU A 302 26.57 20.73 54.84
C GLU A 302 26.31 19.83 56.06
N ARG A 303 26.47 18.50 55.92
CA ARG A 303 26.36 17.56 57.04
C ARG A 303 27.48 17.75 58.06
N GLU A 304 28.70 18.02 57.61
CA GLU A 304 29.85 18.30 58.47
C GLU A 304 29.65 19.60 59.27
N VAL A 305 29.18 20.66 58.62
CA VAL A 305 28.78 21.93 59.27
C VAL A 305 27.65 21.73 60.28
N ASN A 306 26.60 21.00 59.92
CA ASN A 306 25.50 20.70 60.86
C ASN A 306 25.98 19.89 62.06
N THR A 307 26.89 18.92 61.86
CA THR A 307 27.50 18.14 62.95
C THR A 307 28.33 19.02 63.87
N LEU A 308 29.15 19.92 63.31
CA LEU A 308 29.95 20.88 64.07
C LEU A 308 29.07 21.88 64.85
N ASN A 309 27.97 22.35 64.26
CA ASN A 309 26.99 23.19 64.96
C ASN A 309 26.38 22.45 66.15
N SER A 310 25.93 21.20 66.00
CA SER A 310 25.42 20.40 67.13
C SER A 310 26.46 20.19 68.23
N GLN A 311 27.74 20.02 67.87
CA GLN A 311 28.84 19.96 68.85
C GLN A 311 29.06 21.31 69.57
N ILE A 312 29.02 22.43 68.85
CA ILE A 312 29.14 23.77 69.41
C ILE A 312 27.97 24.09 70.35
N GLU A 313 26.75 23.69 70.01
CA GLU A 313 25.59 23.83 70.89
C GLU A 313 25.68 22.94 72.14
N GLY A 314 26.15 21.69 71.99
CA GLY A 314 26.46 20.80 73.10
C GLY A 314 27.50 21.37 74.06
N MET A 315 28.63 21.87 73.54
CA MET A 315 29.66 22.55 74.35
C MET A 315 29.12 23.83 74.99
N ARG A 316 28.33 24.63 74.27
CA ARG A 316 27.65 25.83 74.80
C ARG A 316 26.66 25.48 75.92
N HIS A 317 26.04 24.29 75.89
CA HIS A 317 25.19 23.80 76.97
C HIS A 317 26.02 23.31 78.17
N SER A 318 27.07 22.51 77.95
CA SER A 318 28.01 22.09 79.00
C SER A 318 28.58 23.29 79.75
N HIS A 319 29.09 24.29 79.02
CA HIS A 319 29.64 25.49 79.61
C HIS A 319 28.62 26.31 80.43
N LYS A 320 27.33 26.33 80.00
CA LYS A 320 26.26 26.93 80.81
C LYS A 320 26.01 26.18 82.12
N LEU A 321 26.10 24.84 82.11
CA LEU A 321 25.99 24.01 83.32
C LEU A 321 27.21 24.16 84.23
N GLU A 322 28.43 24.21 83.68
CA GLU A 322 29.66 24.49 84.42
C GLU A 322 29.59 25.86 85.12
N VAL A 323 29.20 26.91 84.39
CA VAL A 323 29.01 28.26 84.95
C VAL A 323 27.89 28.30 86.00
N ALA A 324 26.87 27.46 85.89
CA ALA A 324 25.84 27.32 86.93
C ALA A 324 26.37 26.59 88.18
N ASN A 325 27.14 25.52 88.01
CA ASN A 325 27.77 24.80 89.10
C ASN A 325 28.77 25.68 89.87
N VAL A 326 29.65 26.40 89.18
CA VAL A 326 30.61 27.33 89.81
C VAL A 326 29.88 28.45 90.57
N LYS A 327 28.72 28.91 90.08
CA LYS A 327 27.87 29.86 90.83
C LYS A 327 27.24 29.25 92.08
N LEU A 328 26.79 28.00 92.02
CA LEU A 328 26.26 27.26 93.17
C LEU A 328 27.35 26.95 94.22
N GLU A 329 28.56 26.59 93.76
CA GLU A 329 29.73 26.37 94.62
C GLU A 329 30.19 27.68 95.27
N SER A 330 30.24 28.79 94.52
CA SER A 330 30.50 30.12 95.08
C SER A 330 29.43 30.54 96.11
N ALA A 331 28.16 30.18 95.90
CA ALA A 331 27.09 30.42 96.87
C ALA A 331 27.22 29.53 98.13
N ARG A 332 27.61 28.25 97.98
CA ARG A 332 27.91 27.36 99.12
C ARG A 332 29.09 27.87 99.94
N ALA A 333 30.19 28.23 99.28
CA ALA A 333 31.38 28.79 99.92
C ALA A 333 31.09 30.11 100.63
N LYS A 334 30.22 30.98 100.08
CA LYS A 334 29.71 32.16 100.81
C LYS A 334 28.93 31.76 102.06
N GLY A 335 28.00 30.81 101.95
CA GLY A 335 27.24 30.32 103.10
C GLY A 335 28.08 29.58 104.14
N GLU A 336 29.25 29.04 103.76
CA GLU A 336 30.26 28.49 104.66
C GLU A 336 31.03 29.62 105.36
N VAL A 337 31.52 30.62 104.62
CA VAL A 337 32.15 31.83 105.19
C VAL A 337 31.18 32.60 106.11
N GLU A 338 29.88 32.60 105.85
CA GLU A 338 28.86 33.16 106.74
C GLU A 338 28.72 32.34 108.03
N ARG A 339 28.70 31.00 107.95
CA ARG A 339 28.72 30.12 109.13
C ARG A 339 30.02 30.24 109.94
N ASP A 340 31.17 30.40 109.28
CA ASP A 340 32.46 30.66 109.94
C ASP A 340 32.49 32.06 110.58
N ARG A 341 31.79 33.04 109.98
CA ARG A 341 31.62 34.39 110.55
C ARG A 341 30.69 34.41 111.76
N ASP A 342 29.70 33.52 111.81
CA ASP A 342 28.84 33.31 112.99
C ASP A 342 29.59 32.53 114.09
N ALA A 343 30.41 31.54 113.72
CA ALA A 343 31.34 30.88 114.66
C ALA A 343 32.38 31.86 115.23
N LEU A 344 32.88 32.79 114.40
CA LEU A 344 33.75 33.88 114.85
C LEU A 344 33.02 34.89 115.73
N HIS A 345 31.71 35.13 115.57
CA HIS A 345 30.93 35.89 116.55
C HIS A 345 30.89 35.20 117.92
N GLY A 346 30.88 33.87 117.96
CA GLY A 346 31.06 33.11 119.20
C GLY A 346 32.37 33.45 119.92
N LEU A 347 33.48 33.52 119.19
CA LEU A 347 34.79 33.92 119.71
C LEU A 347 34.91 35.44 119.95
N GLN A 348 34.02 36.26 119.38
CA GLN A 348 34.01 37.70 119.53
C GLN A 348 33.52 38.12 120.94
N VAL A 349 32.72 37.29 121.60
CA VAL A 349 32.31 37.46 123.01
C VAL A 349 33.52 37.34 123.95
N ASP A 350 34.42 36.37 123.73
CA ASP A 350 35.66 36.23 124.50
C ASP A 350 36.61 37.43 124.31
N VAL A 351 36.58 38.05 123.13
CA VAL A 351 37.32 39.29 122.84
C VAL A 351 36.70 40.51 123.53
N GLU A 352 35.38 40.54 123.76
CA GLU A 352 34.73 41.63 124.51
C GLU A 352 35.09 41.61 126.00
N VAL A 353 35.27 40.43 126.59
CA VAL A 353 35.85 40.28 127.95
C VAL A 353 37.26 40.89 128.05
N LEU A 354 38.05 40.81 126.96
CA LEU A 354 39.39 41.40 126.89
C LEU A 354 39.38 42.92 126.57
N LYS A 355 38.41 43.42 125.80
CA LYS A 355 38.22 44.87 125.54
C LYS A 355 37.93 45.66 126.81
N GLY A 356 37.17 45.09 127.75
CA GLY A 356 36.87 45.72 129.05
C GLY A 356 38.10 46.05 129.92
N ASN A 357 39.28 45.49 129.61
CA ASN A 357 40.55 45.88 130.24
C ASN A 357 41.32 46.97 129.47
N VAL A 358 40.99 47.20 128.20
CA VAL A 358 41.57 48.27 127.35
C VAL A 358 40.75 49.56 127.44
N GLU A 359 39.43 49.48 127.61
CA GLU A 359 38.58 50.69 127.77
C GLU A 359 38.96 51.53 129.01
N ARG A 360 39.39 50.90 130.11
CA ARG A 360 39.94 51.59 131.30
C ARG A 360 41.25 52.37 131.04
N GLN A 361 41.82 52.30 129.84
CA GLN A 361 42.99 53.09 129.43
C GLN A 361 42.68 54.10 128.30
N LYS A 362 41.43 54.18 127.82
CA LYS A 362 41.01 55.12 126.76
C LYS A 362 40.36 56.40 127.27
N GLU A 363 39.75 56.37 128.45
CA GLU A 363 39.06 57.55 129.03
C GLU A 363 40.00 58.76 129.23
N VAL A 364 41.30 58.53 129.45
CA VAL A 364 42.33 59.57 129.64
C VAL A 364 42.68 60.34 128.35
N LEU A 365 42.29 59.86 127.17
CA LEU A 365 42.58 60.52 125.88
C LEU A 365 41.39 61.31 125.30
N ALA A 366 40.17 61.11 125.83
CA ALA A 366 38.94 61.71 125.26
C ALA A 366 38.75 63.21 125.54
N GLU A 367 39.57 63.83 126.40
CA GLU A 367 39.41 65.23 126.82
C GLU A 367 40.21 66.25 126.00
N LYS A 368 40.94 65.84 124.95
CA LYS A 368 41.67 66.77 124.05
C LYS A 368 41.09 66.98 122.65
N GLU A 369 39.95 66.35 122.32
CA GLU A 369 39.32 66.45 120.99
C GLU A 369 37.96 67.19 120.96
N ARG A 370 37.68 68.05 121.95
CA ARG A 370 36.36 68.75 122.06
C ARG A 370 36.33 70.25 121.74
N GLU A 371 37.44 70.86 121.29
CA GLU A 371 37.47 72.31 120.99
C GLU A 371 37.76 72.71 119.53
N LEU A 372 38.07 71.78 118.61
CA LEU A 372 38.41 72.11 117.21
C LEU A 372 37.37 71.71 116.14
N ILE A 373 36.30 70.99 116.50
CA ILE A 373 35.28 70.49 115.56
C ILE A 373 34.05 71.42 115.51
N ARG A 374 34.23 72.70 115.15
CA ARG A 374 33.11 73.66 114.95
C ARG A 374 33.24 74.68 113.81
N LYS A 375 34.26 74.61 112.93
CA LYS A 375 34.44 75.59 111.83
C LYS A 375 34.82 75.01 110.45
N THR A 376 34.77 73.69 110.26
CA THR A 376 35.23 73.01 109.01
C THR A 376 34.16 72.17 108.30
N ALA A 377 32.97 71.98 108.86
CA ALA A 377 31.94 71.10 108.28
C ALA A 377 31.30 71.67 107.00
N ALA A 378 30.76 72.89 107.06
CA ALA A 378 29.90 73.46 106.01
C ALA A 378 30.55 73.53 104.61
N VAL A 379 31.86 73.83 104.54
CA VAL A 379 32.59 73.93 103.26
C VAL A 379 32.86 72.56 102.63
N HIS A 380 32.80 71.48 103.41
CA HIS A 380 32.98 70.13 102.90
C HIS A 380 31.68 69.57 102.27
N GLU A 381 30.53 69.89 102.86
CA GLU A 381 29.21 69.50 102.35
C GLU A 381 28.88 70.17 101.01
N GLU A 382 29.16 71.48 100.87
CA GLU A 382 28.98 72.18 99.58
C GLU A 382 29.89 71.61 98.48
N LYS A 383 31.12 71.19 98.82
CA LYS A 383 32.03 70.55 97.87
C LYS A 383 31.51 69.18 97.43
N LEU A 384 31.07 68.34 98.37
CA LEU A 384 30.50 67.02 98.08
C LEU A 384 29.26 67.13 97.19
N MET A 385 28.33 68.05 97.50
CA MET A 385 27.19 68.29 96.61
C MET A 385 27.61 68.81 95.23
N LEU A 386 28.70 69.59 95.14
CA LEU A 386 29.43 69.92 93.92
C LEU A 386 29.79 68.69 93.07
N GLU A 387 30.52 67.76 93.70
CA GLU A 387 31.10 66.58 93.06
C GLU A 387 30.04 65.52 92.71
N ASP A 388 29.04 65.31 93.58
CA ASP A 388 27.88 64.44 93.29
C ASP A 388 27.04 64.98 92.12
N ARG A 389 26.82 66.31 92.04
CA ARG A 389 26.07 66.94 90.95
C ARG A 389 26.82 66.82 89.61
N LEU A 390 28.14 66.89 89.63
CA LEU A 390 28.98 66.62 88.46
C LEU A 390 28.91 65.15 88.05
N ALA A 391 29.10 64.22 88.97
CA ALA A 391 29.03 62.78 88.71
C ALA A 391 27.66 62.35 88.15
N GLU A 392 26.56 62.95 88.64
CA GLU A 392 25.23 62.68 88.10
C GLU A 392 25.01 63.29 86.70
N LEU A 393 25.57 64.46 86.39
CA LEU A 393 25.54 65.03 85.03
C LEU A 393 26.41 64.22 84.05
N GLU A 394 27.59 63.75 84.46
CA GLU A 394 28.43 62.86 83.67
C GLU A 394 27.76 61.51 83.41
N LYS A 395 27.08 60.95 84.42
CA LYS A 395 26.26 59.73 84.30
C LYS A 395 25.05 59.94 83.37
N GLN A 396 24.35 61.06 83.48
CA GLN A 396 23.25 61.40 82.57
C GLN A 396 23.74 61.54 81.12
N LYS A 397 24.88 62.20 80.90
CA LYS A 397 25.51 62.30 79.59
C LYS A 397 25.92 60.92 79.06
N ALA A 398 26.59 60.09 79.86
CA ALA A 398 26.99 58.75 79.44
C ALA A 398 25.79 57.85 79.08
N LEU A 399 24.66 57.99 79.80
CA LEU A 399 23.41 57.32 79.45
C LEU A 399 22.78 57.86 78.16
N GLN A 400 22.87 59.18 77.91
CA GLN A 400 22.38 59.79 76.68
C GLN A 400 23.24 59.42 75.45
N ASP A 401 24.56 59.43 75.60
CA ASP A 401 25.51 59.01 74.56
C ASP A 401 25.33 57.50 74.25
N ALA A 402 25.15 56.65 75.28
CA ALA A 402 24.83 55.23 75.10
C ALA A 402 23.48 55.01 74.40
N ALA A 403 22.42 55.73 74.78
CA ALA A 403 21.12 55.65 74.13
C ALA A 403 21.16 56.14 72.66
N GLY A 404 21.98 57.16 72.36
CA GLY A 404 22.23 57.62 71.00
C GLY A 404 22.97 56.58 70.15
N LEU A 405 23.93 55.86 70.74
CA LEU A 405 24.61 54.74 70.08
C LEU A 405 23.67 53.57 69.81
N THR A 406 22.87 53.11 70.79
CA THR A 406 21.93 52.00 70.56
C THR A 406 20.86 52.34 69.53
N GLN A 407 20.33 53.57 69.53
CA GLN A 407 19.40 54.02 68.49
C GLN A 407 20.06 54.04 67.10
N LYS A 408 21.32 54.46 67.00
CA LYS A 408 22.08 54.42 65.75
C LYS A 408 22.28 52.97 65.27
N GLU A 409 22.66 52.06 66.16
CA GLU A 409 22.84 50.64 65.86
C GLU A 409 21.53 49.98 65.38
N GLU A 410 20.39 50.29 66.03
CA GLU A 410 19.05 49.87 65.57
C GLU A 410 18.75 50.35 64.14
N TRP A 411 19.08 51.61 63.81
CA TRP A 411 18.85 52.14 62.45
C TRP A 411 19.79 51.51 61.42
N GLU A 412 21.06 51.24 61.77
CA GLU A 412 22.00 50.53 60.90
C GLU A 412 21.63 49.05 60.71
N GLU A 413 21.07 48.38 61.72
CA GLU A 413 20.51 47.02 61.59
C GLU A 413 19.24 47.01 60.72
N ARG A 414 18.29 47.93 60.94
CA ARG A 414 17.10 48.10 60.09
C ARG A 414 17.47 48.36 58.62
N LEU A 415 18.48 49.20 58.37
CA LEU A 415 18.98 49.48 57.02
C LEU A 415 19.58 48.23 56.36
N ARG A 416 20.42 47.47 57.08
CA ARG A 416 20.99 46.20 56.58
C ARG A 416 19.91 45.16 56.30
N GLY A 417 18.90 45.04 57.18
CA GLY A 417 17.74 44.18 56.96
C GLY A 417 16.94 44.55 55.71
N ALA A 418 16.70 45.85 55.50
CA ALA A 418 16.01 46.35 54.30
C ALA A 418 16.83 46.09 53.01
N GLN A 419 18.15 46.28 53.05
CA GLN A 419 19.04 45.99 51.91
C GLN A 419 19.06 44.51 51.55
N LEU A 420 19.15 43.61 52.54
CA LEU A 420 19.09 42.16 52.31
C LEU A 420 17.74 41.71 51.74
N ALA A 421 16.63 42.31 52.20
CA ALA A 421 15.29 42.07 51.65
C ALA A 421 15.13 42.62 50.22
N GLU A 422 15.75 43.78 49.90
CA GLU A 422 15.77 44.28 48.53
C GLU A 422 16.58 43.35 47.61
N GLU A 423 17.74 42.87 48.08
CA GLU A 423 18.54 41.90 47.33
C GLU A 423 17.82 40.58 47.08
N SER A 424 17.08 40.03 48.05
CA SER A 424 16.28 38.82 47.83
C SER A 424 15.15 39.07 46.83
N ALA A 425 14.41 40.17 46.96
CA ALA A 425 13.36 40.55 46.02
C ALA A 425 13.89 40.79 44.59
N ARG A 426 15.09 41.38 44.44
CA ARG A 426 15.78 41.54 43.14
C ARG A 426 16.14 40.18 42.52
N LYS A 427 16.67 39.24 43.32
CA LYS A 427 17.01 37.86 42.89
C LYS A 427 15.76 37.08 42.49
N GLU A 428 14.67 37.18 43.26
CA GLU A 428 13.36 36.60 42.93
C GLU A 428 12.77 37.19 41.64
N LEU A 429 12.79 38.50 41.47
CA LEU A 429 12.33 39.17 40.25
C LEU A 429 13.13 38.73 39.02
N GLN A 430 14.45 38.55 39.14
CA GLN A 430 15.28 38.00 38.07
C GLN A 430 14.88 36.55 37.74
N ASN A 431 14.72 35.69 38.75
CA ASN A 431 14.27 34.31 38.56
C ASN A 431 12.88 34.21 37.91
N LEU A 432 11.95 35.11 38.27
CA LEU A 432 10.62 35.21 37.66
C LEU A 432 10.70 35.68 36.20
N ARG A 433 11.55 36.65 35.86
CA ARG A 433 11.80 37.08 34.48
C ARG A 433 12.37 35.94 33.62
N SER A 434 13.33 35.19 34.12
CA SER A 434 13.89 34.03 33.40
C SER A 434 12.85 32.92 33.19
N LYS A 435 11.98 32.67 34.18
CA LYS A 435 10.84 31.73 34.02
C LYS A 435 9.83 32.21 32.99
N LEU A 436 9.47 33.50 33.00
CA LEU A 436 8.55 34.10 32.03
C LEU A 436 9.09 34.01 30.59
N LEU A 437 10.38 34.30 30.38
CA LEU A 437 11.03 34.17 29.07
C LEU A 437 11.03 32.72 28.58
N HIS A 438 11.30 31.76 29.47
CA HIS A 438 11.25 30.34 29.12
C HIS A 438 9.82 29.91 28.76
N GLN A 439 8.81 30.34 29.52
CA GLN A 439 7.39 30.09 29.20
C GLN A 439 6.98 30.72 27.85
N GLY A 440 7.50 31.90 27.51
CA GLY A 440 7.34 32.50 26.18
C GLY A 440 7.84 31.57 25.07
N SER A 441 9.10 31.15 25.15
CA SER A 441 9.69 30.22 24.16
C SER A 441 8.95 28.87 24.06
N GLN A 442 8.36 28.38 25.16
CA GLN A 442 7.54 27.17 25.17
C GLN A 442 6.18 27.37 24.49
N LEU A 443 5.58 28.56 24.59
CA LEU A 443 4.34 28.90 23.91
C LEU A 443 4.56 29.10 22.41
N GLU A 444 5.63 29.80 22.01
CA GLU A 444 6.02 29.99 20.61
C GLU A 444 6.27 28.64 19.91
N GLU A 445 7.01 27.73 20.55
CA GLU A 445 7.26 26.38 20.04
C GLU A 445 5.96 25.54 19.97
N LEU A 446 5.06 25.67 20.96
CA LEU A 446 3.77 24.99 20.95
C LEU A 446 2.80 25.57 19.89
N GLU A 447 2.96 26.83 19.51
CA GLU A 447 2.23 27.44 18.38
C GLU A 447 2.80 26.99 17.03
N ARG A 448 4.13 26.90 16.88
CA ARG A 448 4.79 26.28 15.71
C ARG A 448 4.34 24.83 15.50
N GLN A 449 4.30 24.04 16.59
CA GLN A 449 3.79 22.66 16.54
C GLN A 449 2.30 22.60 16.17
N LYS A 450 1.47 23.57 16.58
CA LYS A 450 0.06 23.64 16.16
C LYS A 450 -0.09 23.94 14.66
N THR A 451 0.69 24.86 14.11
CA THR A 451 0.63 25.16 12.66
C THR A 451 1.08 23.97 11.84
N GLU A 452 2.22 23.36 12.17
CA GLU A 452 2.72 22.16 11.48
C GLU A 452 1.73 20.99 11.58
N ASN A 453 1.03 20.84 12.71
CA ASN A 453 0.00 19.82 12.88
C ASN A 453 -1.33 20.17 12.16
N ALA A 454 -1.56 21.43 11.76
CA ALA A 454 -2.65 21.83 10.87
C ALA A 454 -2.27 21.56 9.40
N ASP A 455 -1.06 21.95 8.99
CA ASP A 455 -0.54 21.72 7.64
C ASP A 455 -0.49 20.22 7.31
N LEU A 456 -0.01 19.39 8.25
CA LEU A 456 -0.02 17.94 8.10
C LEU A 456 -1.46 17.36 8.02
N ARG A 457 -2.45 17.95 8.68
CA ARG A 457 -3.86 17.55 8.52
C ARG A 457 -4.40 17.92 7.14
N GLN A 458 -4.06 19.11 6.62
CA GLN A 458 -4.44 19.53 5.28
C GLN A 458 -3.82 18.59 4.23
N GLN A 459 -2.52 18.30 4.32
CA GLN A 459 -1.84 17.36 3.41
C GLN A 459 -2.46 15.96 3.46
N ASN A 460 -2.83 15.44 4.64
CA ASN A 460 -3.55 14.16 4.74
C ASN A 460 -4.95 14.22 4.10
N HIS A 461 -5.65 15.34 4.17
CA HIS A 461 -6.94 15.52 3.51
C HIS A 461 -6.78 15.58 1.97
N GLU A 462 -5.81 16.34 1.47
CA GLU A 462 -5.48 16.44 0.04
C GLU A 462 -5.07 15.08 -0.55
N LEU A 463 -4.22 14.32 0.16
CA LEU A 463 -3.87 12.94 -0.20
C LEU A 463 -5.09 12.01 -0.17
N GLY A 464 -5.99 12.18 0.80
CA GLY A 464 -7.26 11.44 0.85
C GLY A 464 -8.16 11.70 -0.37
N VAL A 465 -8.24 12.95 -0.83
CA VAL A 465 -8.95 13.32 -2.06
C VAL A 465 -8.28 12.72 -3.30
N GLN A 466 -6.94 12.76 -3.38
CA GLN A 466 -6.18 12.15 -4.49
C GLN A 466 -6.34 10.63 -4.54
N LEU A 467 -6.33 9.94 -3.39
CA LEU A 467 -6.62 8.51 -3.32
C LEU A 467 -8.06 8.20 -3.76
N GLY A 468 -9.02 9.04 -3.42
CA GLY A 468 -10.41 8.93 -3.88
C GLY A 468 -10.56 9.06 -5.41
N THR A 469 -9.91 10.05 -6.03
CA THR A 469 -9.96 10.22 -7.49
C THR A 469 -9.22 9.11 -8.23
N LEU A 470 -8.06 8.66 -7.71
CA LEU A 470 -7.34 7.51 -8.26
C LEU A 470 -8.17 6.22 -8.17
N SER A 471 -8.81 5.95 -7.02
CA SER A 471 -9.68 4.78 -6.85
C SER A 471 -10.90 4.78 -7.78
N HIS A 472 -11.51 5.94 -8.01
CA HIS A 472 -12.57 6.07 -9.02
C HIS A 472 -12.04 5.78 -10.43
N SER A 473 -10.86 6.31 -10.79
CA SER A 473 -10.25 6.03 -12.10
C SER A 473 -9.84 4.56 -12.28
N GLU A 474 -9.44 3.86 -11.22
CA GLU A 474 -9.19 2.42 -11.27
C GLU A 474 -10.49 1.63 -11.52
N ALA A 475 -11.61 2.02 -10.90
CA ALA A 475 -12.91 1.41 -11.15
C ALA A 475 -13.37 1.59 -12.62
N ASP A 476 -13.23 2.80 -13.17
CA ASP A 476 -13.58 3.10 -14.57
C ASP A 476 -12.68 2.33 -15.57
N LEU A 477 -11.38 2.22 -15.25
CA LEU A 477 -10.42 1.42 -16.03
C LEU A 477 -10.71 -0.08 -15.93
N LEU A 478 -11.17 -0.59 -14.78
CA LEU A 478 -11.60 -1.99 -14.63
C LEU A 478 -12.89 -2.28 -15.42
N GLU A 479 -13.88 -1.38 -15.40
CA GLU A 479 -15.11 -1.56 -16.17
C GLU A 479 -14.84 -1.52 -17.68
N THR A 480 -14.05 -0.55 -18.15
CA THR A 480 -13.66 -0.49 -19.57
C THR A 480 -12.80 -1.69 -19.97
N ASN A 481 -11.92 -2.21 -19.11
CA ASN A 481 -11.19 -3.45 -19.38
C ASN A 481 -12.11 -4.67 -19.49
N HIS A 482 -13.16 -4.78 -18.66
CA HIS A 482 -14.17 -5.83 -18.78
C HIS A 482 -14.94 -5.71 -20.10
N ARG A 483 -15.45 -4.53 -20.45
CA ARG A 483 -16.15 -4.26 -21.71
C ARG A 483 -15.29 -4.59 -22.95
N LEU A 484 -13.97 -4.39 -22.87
CA LEU A 484 -13.02 -4.76 -23.94
C LEU A 484 -12.76 -6.28 -24.05
N ARG A 485 -12.76 -7.01 -22.92
CA ARG A 485 -12.67 -8.50 -22.96
C ARG A 485 -13.90 -9.09 -23.64
N ASP A 486 -15.07 -8.61 -23.26
CA ASP A 486 -16.36 -8.95 -23.85
C ASP A 486 -16.38 -8.79 -25.39
N THR A 487 -15.88 -7.67 -25.92
CA THR A 487 -15.81 -7.46 -27.38
C THR A 487 -14.72 -8.30 -28.05
N LEU A 488 -13.61 -8.57 -27.37
CA LEU A 488 -12.57 -9.49 -27.84
C LEU A 488 -13.05 -10.94 -27.91
N GLU A 489 -13.90 -11.38 -26.98
CA GLU A 489 -14.47 -12.73 -26.98
C GLU A 489 -15.55 -12.89 -28.06
N ARG A 490 -16.43 -11.90 -28.26
CA ARG A 490 -17.40 -11.87 -29.38
C ARG A 490 -16.69 -11.95 -30.73
N THR A 491 -15.72 -11.07 -30.99
CA THR A 491 -14.96 -11.08 -32.25
C THR A 491 -14.13 -12.35 -32.48
N ARG A 492 -13.73 -13.06 -31.42
CA ARG A 492 -13.12 -14.40 -31.51
C ARG A 492 -14.13 -15.51 -31.84
N GLU A 493 -15.39 -15.37 -31.42
CA GLU A 493 -16.51 -16.24 -31.82
C GLU A 493 -16.84 -16.03 -33.31
N ASP A 494 -16.94 -14.76 -33.73
CA ASP A 494 -17.21 -14.36 -35.12
C ASP A 494 -16.11 -14.86 -36.06
N LEU A 495 -14.83 -14.68 -35.70
CA LEU A 495 -13.69 -15.16 -36.49
C LEU A 495 -13.65 -16.69 -36.60
N ARG A 496 -14.02 -17.42 -35.54
CA ARG A 496 -14.16 -18.90 -35.60
C ARG A 496 -15.29 -19.31 -36.54
N SER A 497 -16.45 -18.67 -36.42
CA SER A 497 -17.62 -18.91 -37.28
C SER A 497 -17.33 -18.63 -38.75
N ALA A 498 -16.66 -17.51 -39.05
CA ALA A 498 -16.25 -17.14 -40.40
C ALA A 498 -15.24 -18.13 -41.00
N ARG A 499 -14.26 -18.60 -40.22
CA ARG A 499 -13.31 -19.64 -40.66
C ARG A 499 -14.00 -20.95 -40.99
N SER A 500 -14.84 -21.46 -40.08
CA SER A 500 -15.58 -22.71 -40.33
C SER A 500 -16.59 -22.60 -41.48
N GLN A 501 -17.07 -21.39 -41.81
CA GLN A 501 -17.87 -21.19 -43.02
C GLN A 501 -17.02 -21.14 -44.29
N ALA A 502 -15.86 -20.47 -44.26
CA ALA A 502 -14.91 -20.46 -45.37
C ALA A 502 -14.42 -21.89 -45.71
N GLU A 503 -14.04 -22.66 -44.68
CA GLU A 503 -13.64 -24.08 -44.79
C GLU A 503 -14.72 -24.92 -45.50
N ARG A 504 -16.01 -24.77 -45.13
CA ARG A 504 -17.12 -25.45 -45.83
C ARG A 504 -17.20 -25.04 -47.30
N THR A 505 -17.20 -23.74 -47.60
CA THR A 505 -17.29 -23.26 -48.99
C THR A 505 -16.09 -23.69 -49.84
N GLN A 506 -14.90 -23.84 -49.24
CA GLN A 506 -13.73 -24.42 -49.92
C GLN A 506 -13.95 -25.91 -50.23
N HIS A 507 -14.38 -26.73 -49.26
CA HIS A 507 -14.66 -28.15 -49.49
C HIS A 507 -15.77 -28.35 -50.54
N GLU A 508 -16.80 -27.50 -50.55
CA GLU A 508 -17.85 -27.52 -51.57
C GLU A 508 -17.32 -27.17 -52.97
N ALA A 509 -16.45 -26.16 -53.08
CA ALA A 509 -15.80 -25.80 -54.34
C ALA A 509 -14.82 -26.87 -54.84
N GLU A 510 -14.01 -27.47 -53.96
CA GLU A 510 -13.11 -28.58 -54.28
C GLU A 510 -13.89 -29.80 -54.77
N ARG A 511 -15.01 -30.13 -54.12
CA ARG A 511 -15.91 -31.22 -54.54
C ARG A 511 -16.50 -30.96 -55.93
N LEU A 512 -16.97 -29.73 -56.19
CA LEU A 512 -17.48 -29.33 -57.51
C LEU A 512 -16.41 -29.39 -58.61
N VAL A 513 -15.15 -29.04 -58.30
CA VAL A 513 -14.04 -29.15 -59.27
C VAL A 513 -13.74 -30.61 -59.62
N GLU A 514 -13.72 -31.52 -58.64
CA GLU A 514 -13.50 -32.94 -58.92
C GLU A 514 -14.72 -33.59 -59.62
N GLU A 515 -15.95 -33.18 -59.30
CA GLU A 515 -17.17 -33.55 -60.06
C GLU A 515 -17.03 -33.17 -61.54
N ARG A 516 -16.68 -31.91 -61.86
CA ARG A 516 -16.45 -31.45 -63.25
C ARG A 516 -15.28 -32.16 -63.93
N ARG A 517 -14.25 -32.54 -63.18
CA ARG A 517 -13.10 -33.29 -63.70
C ARG A 517 -13.49 -34.71 -64.11
N VAL A 518 -14.38 -35.37 -63.36
CA VAL A 518 -14.93 -36.69 -63.72
C VAL A 518 -15.79 -36.57 -64.98
N GLU A 519 -16.71 -35.59 -65.04
CA GLU A 519 -17.52 -35.33 -66.25
C GLU A 519 -16.63 -35.15 -67.50
N TRP A 520 -15.60 -34.30 -67.42
CA TRP A 520 -14.68 -34.07 -68.53
C TRP A 520 -13.90 -35.32 -68.96
N LEU A 521 -13.49 -36.16 -68.00
CA LEU A 521 -12.83 -37.43 -68.30
C LEU A 521 -13.78 -38.41 -69.01
N GLU A 522 -15.05 -38.46 -68.63
CA GLU A 522 -16.05 -39.24 -69.35
C GLU A 522 -16.32 -38.71 -70.76
N GLU A 523 -16.50 -37.39 -70.93
CA GLU A 523 -16.70 -36.80 -72.26
C GLU A 523 -15.50 -37.04 -73.18
N LYS A 524 -14.29 -36.89 -72.64
CA LYS A 524 -13.05 -37.23 -73.35
C LYS A 524 -13.05 -38.69 -73.79
N HIS A 525 -13.44 -39.64 -72.92
CA HIS A 525 -13.53 -41.05 -73.29
C HIS A 525 -14.54 -41.28 -74.42
N LYS A 526 -15.75 -40.72 -74.29
CA LYS A 526 -16.84 -40.78 -75.30
C LYS A 526 -16.40 -40.18 -76.64
N LEU A 527 -15.55 -39.16 -76.64
CA LEU A 527 -14.96 -38.58 -77.86
C LEU A 527 -13.85 -39.46 -78.46
N GLN A 528 -12.99 -40.06 -77.63
CA GLN A 528 -11.93 -40.98 -78.11
C GLN A 528 -12.52 -42.26 -78.72
N GLU A 529 -13.62 -42.79 -78.18
CA GLU A 529 -14.38 -43.90 -78.77
C GLU A 529 -14.95 -43.53 -80.15
N ARG A 530 -15.60 -42.36 -80.25
CA ARG A 530 -16.12 -41.84 -81.53
C ARG A 530 -15.01 -41.60 -82.55
N GLU A 531 -13.84 -41.12 -82.14
CA GLU A 531 -12.70 -40.95 -83.03
C GLU A 531 -12.19 -42.30 -83.53
N ALA A 532 -12.03 -43.29 -82.65
CA ALA A 532 -11.63 -44.65 -83.05
C ALA A 532 -12.63 -45.29 -84.04
N GLU A 533 -13.94 -45.17 -83.79
CA GLU A 533 -14.98 -45.58 -84.73
C GLU A 533 -14.85 -44.91 -86.10
N LEU A 534 -14.58 -43.59 -86.13
CA LEU A 534 -14.45 -42.82 -87.37
C LEU A 534 -13.16 -43.17 -88.12
N GLN A 535 -12.05 -43.39 -87.41
CA GLN A 535 -10.80 -43.88 -87.98
C GLN A 535 -10.98 -45.28 -88.59
N GLU A 536 -11.71 -46.19 -87.92
CA GLU A 536 -12.00 -47.52 -88.46
C GLU A 536 -12.88 -47.43 -89.73
N LYS A 537 -13.98 -46.66 -89.68
CA LYS A 537 -14.87 -46.42 -90.83
C LYS A 537 -14.10 -45.80 -92.01
N TYR A 538 -13.18 -44.89 -91.76
CA TYR A 538 -12.29 -44.31 -92.76
C TYR A 538 -11.33 -45.35 -93.37
N CYS A 539 -10.69 -46.19 -92.55
CA CYS A 539 -9.84 -47.29 -93.02
C CYS A 539 -10.63 -48.28 -93.89
N GLN A 540 -11.82 -48.72 -93.46
CA GLN A 540 -12.71 -49.55 -94.26
C GLN A 540 -13.09 -48.90 -95.60
N ALA A 541 -13.37 -47.59 -95.61
CA ALA A 541 -13.71 -46.85 -96.83
C ALA A 541 -12.51 -46.73 -97.79
N LYS A 542 -11.32 -46.43 -97.24
CA LYS A 542 -10.04 -46.37 -97.97
C LYS A 542 -9.71 -47.70 -98.63
N GLU A 543 -9.89 -48.83 -97.92
CA GLU A 543 -9.74 -50.16 -98.52
C GLU A 543 -10.77 -50.44 -99.61
N LYS A 544 -12.06 -50.12 -99.39
CA LYS A 544 -13.12 -50.30 -100.40
C LYS A 544 -12.78 -49.52 -101.67
N LEU A 545 -12.28 -48.29 -101.53
CA LEU A 545 -11.81 -47.44 -102.64
C LEU A 545 -10.58 -48.03 -103.35
N GLN A 546 -9.57 -48.52 -102.61
CA GLN A 546 -8.40 -49.19 -103.20
C GLN A 546 -8.80 -50.46 -103.97
N ARG A 547 -9.70 -51.29 -103.42
CA ARG A 547 -10.25 -52.48 -104.09
C ARG A 547 -11.00 -52.09 -105.37
N ALA A 548 -11.81 -51.03 -105.34
CA ALA A 548 -12.51 -50.50 -106.51
C ALA A 548 -11.54 -49.95 -107.58
N ALA A 549 -10.50 -49.21 -107.18
CA ALA A 549 -9.47 -48.69 -108.09
C ALA A 549 -8.67 -49.83 -108.76
N LEU A 550 -8.32 -50.88 -108.02
CA LEU A 550 -7.69 -52.09 -108.57
C LEU A 550 -8.61 -52.84 -109.54
N ALA A 551 -9.91 -52.94 -109.23
CA ALA A 551 -10.90 -53.52 -110.13
C ALA A 551 -11.07 -52.69 -111.42
N GLN A 552 -11.09 -51.36 -111.32
CA GLN A 552 -11.18 -50.47 -112.47
C GLN A 552 -9.90 -50.50 -113.31
N LYS A 553 -8.71 -50.60 -112.69
CA LYS A 553 -7.44 -50.82 -113.41
C LYS A 553 -7.45 -52.13 -114.20
N LYS A 554 -7.96 -53.23 -113.61
CA LYS A 554 -8.16 -54.51 -114.31
C LYS A 554 -9.21 -54.42 -115.43
N ARG A 555 -10.29 -53.64 -115.27
CA ARG A 555 -11.26 -53.38 -116.35
C ARG A 555 -10.62 -52.63 -117.50
N LYS A 556 -9.87 -51.55 -117.23
CA LYS A 556 -9.17 -50.74 -118.23
C LYS A 556 -8.18 -51.57 -119.05
N THR A 557 -7.33 -52.38 -118.41
CA THR A 557 -6.41 -53.25 -119.17
C THR A 557 -7.13 -54.32 -119.99
N MET A 558 -8.31 -54.76 -119.57
CA MET A 558 -9.14 -55.69 -120.36
C MET A 558 -9.91 -55.02 -121.51
N THR A 559 -10.21 -53.72 -121.44
CA THR A 559 -10.75 -52.97 -122.60
C THR A 559 -9.63 -52.58 -123.56
N GLU A 560 -8.49 -52.08 -123.07
CA GLU A 560 -7.29 -51.79 -123.86
C GLU A 560 -6.82 -53.03 -124.65
N ASN A 561 -6.81 -54.21 -124.02
CA ASN A 561 -6.48 -55.47 -124.71
C ASN A 561 -7.54 -55.91 -125.74
N LYS A 562 -8.81 -55.50 -125.62
CA LYS A 562 -9.84 -55.75 -126.63
C LYS A 562 -9.73 -54.75 -127.78
N GLU A 563 -9.57 -53.48 -127.47
CA GLU A 563 -9.32 -52.39 -128.43
C GLU A 563 -8.09 -52.70 -129.27
N LYS A 564 -6.97 -53.12 -128.64
CA LYS A 564 -5.79 -53.58 -129.37
C LYS A 564 -6.10 -54.76 -130.29
N ARG A 565 -6.78 -55.81 -129.81
CA ARG A 565 -7.20 -56.94 -130.68
C ARG A 565 -8.11 -56.52 -131.83
N PHE A 566 -8.91 -55.46 -131.67
CA PHE A 566 -9.71 -54.89 -132.75
C PHE A 566 -8.84 -54.07 -133.71
N GLN A 567 -7.86 -53.30 -133.22
CA GLN A 567 -6.86 -52.61 -134.05
C GLN A 567 -6.01 -53.60 -134.84
N ASP A 568 -5.46 -54.64 -134.20
CA ASP A 568 -4.73 -55.74 -134.84
C ASP A 568 -5.59 -56.39 -135.95
N LYS A 569 -6.89 -56.59 -135.68
CA LYS A 569 -7.84 -57.15 -136.66
C LYS A 569 -8.23 -56.18 -137.77
N ILE A 570 -8.28 -54.87 -137.50
CA ILE A 570 -8.48 -53.82 -138.52
C ILE A 570 -7.26 -53.79 -139.44
N GLN A 571 -6.04 -53.73 -138.89
CA GLN A 571 -4.79 -53.79 -139.68
C GLN A 571 -4.70 -55.07 -140.52
N LEU A 572 -5.15 -56.22 -140.01
CA LEU A 572 -5.18 -57.48 -140.75
C LEU A 572 -6.29 -57.52 -141.82
N LEU A 573 -7.37 -56.74 -141.67
CA LEU A 573 -8.38 -56.52 -142.71
C LEU A 573 -7.91 -55.50 -143.76
N GLU A 574 -7.23 -54.43 -143.36
CA GLU A 574 -6.58 -53.45 -144.25
C GLU A 574 -5.50 -54.12 -145.09
N ALA A 575 -4.66 -54.97 -144.48
CA ALA A 575 -3.70 -55.81 -145.18
C ALA A 575 -4.39 -56.78 -146.17
N LYS A 576 -5.56 -57.33 -145.81
CA LYS A 576 -6.35 -58.15 -146.74
C LYS A 576 -7.00 -57.35 -147.87
N VAL A 577 -7.36 -56.09 -147.64
CA VAL A 577 -7.78 -55.19 -148.74
C VAL A 577 -6.61 -54.96 -149.68
N ALA A 578 -5.41 -54.66 -149.16
CA ALA A 578 -4.20 -54.52 -149.97
C ALA A 578 -3.81 -55.82 -150.72
N GLU A 579 -3.98 -57.01 -150.13
CA GLU A 579 -3.81 -58.29 -150.85
C GLU A 579 -4.86 -58.50 -151.96
N LEU A 580 -6.11 -58.07 -151.73
CA LEU A 580 -7.19 -58.17 -152.72
C LEU A 580 -7.02 -57.15 -153.86
N GLU A 581 -6.44 -55.99 -153.59
CA GLU A 581 -6.03 -54.99 -154.60
C GLU A 581 -4.86 -55.49 -155.48
N LEU A 582 -4.15 -56.54 -155.05
CA LEU A 582 -2.95 -57.06 -155.72
C LEU A 582 -3.15 -58.34 -156.55
N ARG A 583 -4.40 -58.81 -156.76
CA ARG A 583 -4.67 -60.06 -157.52
C ARG A 583 -5.57 -59.86 -158.76
N PRO A 584 -5.06 -59.99 -159.99
CA PRO A 584 -5.78 -59.60 -161.21
C PRO A 584 -6.72 -60.68 -161.77
N SER A 585 -8.03 -60.38 -161.81
CA SER A 585 -9.02 -60.93 -162.75
C SER A 585 -10.29 -60.05 -162.73
N TYR A 586 -11.20 -60.21 -163.71
CA TYR A 586 -12.51 -59.50 -163.79
C TYR A 586 -12.52 -57.98 -164.06
N THR A 587 -11.63 -57.47 -164.91
CA THR A 587 -11.76 -56.09 -165.48
C THR A 587 -12.02 -56.03 -166.99
N GLU A 588 -11.73 -57.08 -167.76
CA GLU A 588 -12.07 -57.13 -169.20
C GLU A 588 -13.59 -57.12 -169.45
N GLU A 589 -14.36 -57.84 -168.64
CA GLU A 589 -15.82 -57.77 -168.67
C GLU A 589 -16.32 -56.35 -168.36
N HIS A 590 -15.65 -55.61 -167.48
CA HIS A 590 -16.02 -54.23 -167.14
C HIS A 590 -15.75 -53.24 -168.28
N ALA A 591 -14.77 -53.51 -169.14
CA ALA A 591 -14.54 -52.77 -170.39
C ALA A 591 -15.63 -53.08 -171.44
N LEU A 592 -16.04 -54.34 -171.55
CA LEU A 592 -17.12 -54.79 -172.42
C LEU A 592 -18.49 -54.25 -171.98
N LEU A 593 -18.81 -54.30 -170.68
CA LEU A 593 -20.01 -53.67 -170.11
C LEU A 593 -19.96 -52.14 -170.28
N ASN A 594 -18.84 -51.46 -170.08
CA ASN A 594 -18.79 -50.00 -170.31
C ASN A 594 -19.02 -49.60 -171.77
N ARG A 595 -18.53 -50.38 -172.74
CA ARG A 595 -18.89 -50.18 -174.16
C ARG A 595 -20.37 -50.45 -174.40
N ARG A 596 -20.92 -51.54 -173.86
CA ARG A 596 -22.34 -51.93 -174.02
C ARG A 596 -23.30 -50.95 -173.33
N LEU A 597 -22.90 -50.36 -172.19
CA LEU A 597 -23.63 -49.35 -171.44
C LEU A 597 -23.61 -48.00 -172.15
N LYS A 598 -22.46 -47.55 -172.67
CA LYS A 598 -22.39 -46.31 -173.48
C LYS A 598 -23.17 -46.44 -174.79
N GLU A 599 -23.15 -47.61 -175.43
CA GLU A 599 -23.98 -47.87 -176.61
C GLU A 599 -25.47 -47.97 -176.26
N LEU A 600 -25.85 -48.52 -175.10
CA LEU A 600 -27.24 -48.45 -174.60
C LEU A 600 -27.66 -47.02 -174.26
N GLN A 601 -26.80 -46.22 -173.62
CA GLN A 601 -27.09 -44.82 -173.30
C GLN A 601 -27.21 -43.96 -174.57
N ARG A 602 -26.37 -44.22 -175.59
CA ARG A 602 -26.50 -43.61 -176.92
C ARG A 602 -27.83 -43.98 -177.57
N ARG A 603 -28.16 -45.26 -177.65
CA ARG A 603 -29.43 -45.74 -178.22
C ARG A 603 -30.66 -45.27 -177.42
N HIS A 604 -30.59 -45.18 -176.09
CA HIS A 604 -31.66 -44.64 -175.24
C HIS A 604 -31.83 -43.12 -175.45
N SER A 605 -30.73 -42.39 -175.68
CA SER A 605 -30.76 -40.96 -176.02
C SER A 605 -31.31 -40.70 -177.42
N GLU A 606 -31.04 -41.60 -178.37
CA GLU A 606 -31.57 -41.57 -179.73
C GLU A 606 -33.05 -42.00 -179.77
N PHE A 607 -33.45 -43.01 -178.98
CA PHE A 607 -34.83 -43.48 -178.84
C PHE A 607 -35.72 -42.44 -178.13
N ARG A 608 -35.21 -41.78 -177.06
CA ARG A 608 -35.88 -40.62 -176.45
C ARG A 608 -36.02 -39.42 -177.40
N ARG A 609 -35.18 -39.32 -178.43
CA ARG A 609 -35.26 -38.27 -179.46
C ARG A 609 -36.27 -38.57 -180.58
N LEU A 610 -36.86 -39.77 -180.59
CA LEU A 610 -37.78 -40.23 -181.65
C LEU A 610 -39.20 -40.56 -181.17
N LEU A 611 -39.44 -40.75 -179.86
CA LEU A 611 -40.75 -41.15 -179.34
C LEU A 611 -41.60 -40.02 -178.74
N LEU A 612 -40.99 -38.95 -178.22
CA LEU A 612 -41.70 -37.78 -177.70
C LEU A 612 -40.96 -36.50 -178.11
N GLY A 613 -41.65 -35.63 -178.83
CA GLY A 613 -41.10 -34.37 -179.34
C GLY A 613 -41.28 -33.18 -178.39
N ASN A 614 -40.73 -32.06 -178.83
CA ASN A 614 -40.98 -30.66 -178.47
C ASN A 614 -41.99 -30.29 -177.34
N GLN A 615 -41.54 -29.30 -176.55
CA GLN A 615 -42.28 -28.43 -175.61
C GLN A 615 -42.54 -29.04 -174.21
N VAL A 616 -42.18 -28.41 -173.08
CA VAL A 616 -42.24 -26.99 -172.59
C VAL A 616 -43.58 -26.71 -171.86
N THR A 617 -43.51 -25.90 -170.78
CA THR A 617 -44.56 -25.61 -169.77
C THR A 617 -44.82 -26.75 -168.76
N SER A 618 -45.25 -26.53 -167.51
CA SER A 618 -45.21 -25.33 -166.63
C SER A 618 -45.56 -25.66 -165.16
N SER A 619 -45.39 -24.65 -164.29
CA SER A 619 -46.22 -24.32 -163.11
C SER A 619 -46.19 -25.13 -161.80
N THR A 620 -46.18 -24.36 -160.70
CA THR A 620 -46.81 -24.57 -159.37
C THR A 620 -46.44 -25.77 -158.48
N GLY A 621 -46.05 -25.47 -157.23
CA GLY A 621 -46.10 -26.40 -156.09
C GLY A 621 -45.07 -26.09 -154.97
N PRO A 622 -45.49 -25.74 -153.74
CA PRO A 622 -44.56 -25.44 -152.64
C PRO A 622 -44.56 -26.47 -151.48
N ALA A 623 -43.46 -26.43 -150.71
CA ALA A 623 -43.38 -26.70 -149.27
C ALA A 623 -43.51 -28.14 -148.68
N LEU A 624 -42.88 -28.27 -147.50
CA LEU A 624 -43.18 -29.13 -146.34
C LEU A 624 -43.16 -30.68 -146.42
N MET A 625 -42.23 -31.23 -145.61
CA MET A 625 -42.45 -32.23 -144.53
C MET A 625 -42.81 -33.71 -144.79
N THR A 626 -42.42 -34.54 -143.80
CA THR A 626 -42.96 -35.88 -143.42
C THR A 626 -42.78 -37.03 -144.44
N SER A 627 -42.81 -38.32 -144.09
CA SER A 627 -42.90 -39.07 -142.80
C SER A 627 -42.20 -40.45 -142.97
N THR A 628 -41.66 -41.13 -141.95
CA THR A 628 -42.35 -42.07 -141.01
C THR A 628 -43.27 -43.12 -141.69
N PRO A 629 -43.24 -44.40 -141.24
CA PRO A 629 -44.20 -44.81 -140.20
C PRO A 629 -43.67 -45.81 -139.13
N GLY A 630 -44.39 -45.89 -138.00
CA GLY A 630 -44.35 -47.00 -137.02
C GLY A 630 -45.29 -48.17 -137.43
N PRO A 631 -45.74 -49.07 -136.52
CA PRO A 631 -46.34 -48.76 -135.19
C PRO A 631 -45.90 -49.72 -134.03
N GLY A 632 -46.37 -49.61 -132.77
CA GLY A 632 -47.16 -48.57 -132.07
C GLY A 632 -47.89 -49.09 -130.80
N LEU A 633 -48.30 -48.17 -129.90
CA LEU A 633 -49.19 -48.33 -128.71
C LEU A 633 -48.62 -49.18 -127.53
N GLY A 634 -48.72 -48.84 -126.22
CA GLY A 634 -49.24 -47.70 -125.41
C GLY A 634 -49.36 -48.17 -123.92
N PRO A 635 -49.95 -47.43 -122.94
CA PRO A 635 -49.92 -45.99 -122.61
C PRO A 635 -49.59 -45.72 -121.08
N ILE A 636 -49.95 -44.53 -120.54
CA ILE A 636 -50.13 -44.16 -119.09
C ILE A 636 -48.92 -43.58 -118.27
N SER A 637 -48.83 -42.25 -118.28
CA SER A 637 -48.93 -41.30 -117.12
C SER A 637 -48.08 -41.39 -115.83
N VAL A 638 -47.31 -42.44 -115.52
CA VAL A 638 -46.73 -42.58 -114.16
C VAL A 638 -45.41 -41.81 -113.93
N LEU A 639 -44.62 -41.57 -114.98
CA LEU A 639 -43.22 -41.15 -114.83
C LEU A 639 -43.03 -39.66 -114.42
N GLU A 640 -43.95 -38.77 -114.77
CA GLU A 640 -43.90 -37.37 -114.32
C GLU A 640 -44.26 -37.24 -112.83
N GLU A 641 -45.31 -37.93 -112.35
CA GLU A 641 -45.60 -37.98 -110.91
C GLU A 641 -44.40 -38.49 -110.10
N GLN A 642 -43.64 -39.47 -110.62
CA GLN A 642 -42.49 -39.99 -109.91
C GLN A 642 -41.36 -38.95 -109.78
N HIS A 643 -41.04 -38.21 -110.85
CA HIS A 643 -40.07 -37.11 -110.77
C HIS A 643 -40.57 -35.95 -109.91
N GLN A 644 -41.88 -35.63 -109.94
CA GLN A 644 -42.48 -34.63 -109.06
C GLN A 644 -42.40 -35.05 -107.57
N ARG A 645 -42.63 -36.34 -107.28
CA ARG A 645 -42.51 -36.94 -105.93
C ARG A 645 -41.07 -36.92 -105.45
N GLU A 646 -40.11 -37.30 -106.29
CA GLU A 646 -38.69 -37.26 -105.94
C GLU A 646 -38.21 -35.81 -105.69
N LEU A 647 -38.66 -34.84 -106.49
CA LEU A 647 -38.36 -33.41 -106.27
C LEU A 647 -39.01 -32.84 -104.99
N THR A 648 -40.24 -33.22 -104.67
CA THR A 648 -40.89 -32.80 -103.41
C THR A 648 -40.28 -33.49 -102.19
N LEU A 649 -39.83 -34.75 -102.30
CA LEU A 649 -39.05 -35.44 -101.27
C LEU A 649 -37.69 -34.78 -101.05
N LEU A 650 -37.04 -34.30 -102.11
CA LEU A 650 -35.77 -33.57 -102.01
C LEU A 650 -35.94 -32.20 -101.34
N ARG A 651 -36.99 -31.46 -101.70
CA ARG A 651 -37.34 -30.18 -101.04
C ARG A 651 -37.65 -30.39 -99.56
N ARG A 652 -38.51 -31.35 -99.23
CA ARG A 652 -38.85 -31.70 -97.86
C ARG A 652 -37.62 -32.10 -97.03
N ARG A 653 -36.67 -32.85 -97.61
CA ARG A 653 -35.39 -33.16 -96.93
C ARG A 653 -34.48 -31.95 -96.73
N LEU A 654 -34.51 -30.97 -97.63
CA LEU A 654 -33.79 -29.71 -97.46
C LEU A 654 -34.45 -28.81 -96.42
N GLU A 655 -35.78 -28.81 -96.33
CA GLU A 655 -36.55 -28.13 -95.29
C GLU A 655 -36.34 -28.78 -93.92
N GLU A 656 -36.42 -30.11 -93.81
CA GLU A 656 -36.11 -30.87 -92.59
C GLU A 656 -34.64 -30.67 -92.15
N LEU A 657 -33.70 -30.57 -93.09
CA LEU A 657 -32.29 -30.24 -92.79
C LEU A 657 -32.13 -28.78 -92.33
N ALA A 658 -32.82 -27.83 -92.95
CA ALA A 658 -32.78 -26.42 -92.56
C ALA A 658 -33.39 -26.20 -91.17
N CYS A 659 -34.52 -26.85 -90.85
CA CYS A 659 -35.10 -26.86 -89.51
C CYS A 659 -34.15 -27.51 -88.50
N SER A 660 -33.49 -28.63 -88.85
CA SER A 660 -32.51 -29.27 -87.96
C SER A 660 -31.29 -28.37 -87.70
N GLN A 661 -30.80 -27.67 -88.71
CA GLN A 661 -29.69 -26.71 -88.57
C GLN A 661 -30.13 -25.46 -87.78
N GLN A 662 -31.36 -25.00 -87.93
CA GLN A 662 -31.89 -23.88 -87.13
C GLN A 662 -32.07 -24.29 -85.66
N GLN A 663 -32.57 -25.50 -85.37
CA GLN A 663 -32.63 -26.02 -84.00
C GLN A 663 -31.23 -26.16 -83.39
N GLN A 664 -30.24 -26.64 -84.14
CA GLN A 664 -28.84 -26.68 -83.67
C GLN A 664 -28.25 -25.28 -83.44
N MET A 665 -28.68 -24.25 -84.17
CA MET A 665 -28.31 -22.86 -83.92
C MET A 665 -29.03 -22.25 -82.71
N GLU A 666 -30.26 -22.69 -82.40
CA GLU A 666 -31.01 -22.29 -81.20
C GLU A 666 -30.48 -22.99 -79.93
N GLU A 667 -30.08 -24.27 -80.03
CA GLU A 667 -29.42 -25.03 -78.94
C GLU A 667 -28.00 -24.56 -78.63
N LEU A 668 -27.32 -23.90 -79.58
CA LEU A 668 -26.01 -23.27 -79.38
C LEU A 668 -26.10 -21.77 -79.02
N GLY A 669 -27.30 -21.23 -78.80
CA GLY A 669 -27.52 -19.90 -78.25
C GLY A 669 -27.20 -19.82 -76.74
N PRO A 670 -26.65 -18.71 -76.23
CA PRO A 670 -26.40 -18.56 -74.80
C PRO A 670 -27.73 -18.49 -74.01
N PRO A 671 -27.80 -19.05 -72.78
CA PRO A 671 -29.02 -19.09 -71.98
C PRO A 671 -29.42 -17.70 -71.46
N MET A 672 -30.27 -17.01 -72.21
CA MET A 672 -30.87 -15.73 -71.80
C MET A 672 -31.87 -15.92 -70.65
N ASP A 673 -31.84 -15.00 -69.68
CA ASP A 673 -32.54 -15.07 -68.40
C ASP A 673 -34.00 -15.51 -68.44
N ARG A 674 -34.32 -16.54 -67.63
CA ARG A 674 -35.70 -16.90 -67.24
C ARG A 674 -35.86 -17.18 -65.74
N SER A 675 -35.38 -16.28 -64.88
CA SER A 675 -35.88 -16.21 -63.49
C SER A 675 -35.79 -14.81 -62.85
N ARG A 676 -36.68 -13.90 -63.25
CA ARG A 676 -36.98 -12.67 -62.50
C ARG A 676 -38.41 -12.20 -62.82
N GLY A 677 -39.36 -12.36 -61.88
CA GLY A 677 -40.77 -12.14 -62.22
C GLY A 677 -41.83 -12.14 -61.12
N ALA A 678 -41.49 -12.33 -59.84
CA ALA A 678 -42.40 -12.10 -58.70
C ALA A 678 -41.56 -11.82 -57.42
N GLY A 679 -41.92 -10.91 -56.52
CA GLY A 679 -43.06 -9.98 -56.50
C GLY A 679 -43.62 -9.84 -55.07
N LEU A 680 -44.04 -8.62 -54.65
CA LEU A 680 -44.37 -8.15 -53.27
C LEU A 680 -43.13 -7.58 -52.53
N HIS A 681 -43.06 -6.28 -52.21
CA HIS A 681 -43.72 -5.51 -51.13
C HIS A 681 -43.24 -5.90 -49.70
N GLY A 682 -42.70 -5.00 -48.87
CA GLY A 682 -42.32 -3.58 -49.10
C GLY A 682 -41.85 -2.85 -47.82
N SER A 683 -41.44 -1.58 -47.98
CA SER A 683 -41.27 -0.51 -46.95
C SER A 683 -40.24 -0.65 -45.81
N PRO A 684 -39.21 0.23 -45.78
CA PRO A 684 -38.61 0.83 -44.58
C PRO A 684 -39.09 2.30 -44.41
N PRO A 685 -38.60 3.11 -43.43
CA PRO A 685 -37.93 2.82 -42.15
C PRO A 685 -38.68 3.45 -40.93
N GLU A 686 -38.20 3.23 -39.70
CA GLU A 686 -37.97 4.31 -38.71
C GLU A 686 -37.19 3.79 -37.48
N LEU A 687 -36.37 4.67 -36.87
CA LEU A 687 -35.45 4.47 -35.72
C LEU A 687 -34.35 3.40 -35.94
#